data_AF-A0A7Y6XQ63-F1
#
_entry.id   AF-A0A7Y6XQ63-F1
#
_cell.length_a   1.000
_cell.length_b   1.000
_cell.length_c   1.000
_cell.angle_alpha   90.00
_cell.angle_beta   90.00
_cell.angle_gamma   90.00
#
_symmetry.space_group_name_H-M   'P 1'
#
loop_
_entity.id
_entity.type
_entity.pdbx_description
1 polymer ?
#
loop_
_entity_poly.entity_id
_entity_poly.type
_entity_poly.pdbx_seq_one_letter_code
_entity_poly.pdbx_strand_id
1 'polypeptide(L)'
;MKKLLLLTICLIVANAGIAQKIERLDAKPDIICYAGDHSAFTKILRKANARYAASPYAANLTDGTTATGATIEVTYNGFSEDAQLAFQRAIDIWSELITSDVVIRVNATWQQLDEGTLGSAIWNTAYRNFEGAKQADVWYPVALAEKMAGEELNASDEPDIVASFNKDAPWYLGTDGNTGVGEFDLVTVVLHELGHGLGFIDSYDVDDDDNGSLAFDIPFVFDLSVENGNGGKLVDMVANPSGLGTALTSNAVFFNSPTEVTENGTRPRLYAPTEYSGGSSIAHLNESTYPSGNENSLMTPQIAPNEVIHDPGPATLNMFGDMGWEFTYVEHTNRDNTEDITADSYTVTASIRSDIGYKAESVVLHYSLDGFAADANEITMTATNNADEFTAEIPSAKIEGQVYTYYIEVQDIKDRSFTYPSILVADRYFSFSTNVDAAAPIITHTPPNFVRTSDQTLSLEAKISDFLPVNATVEYFINGGNTQTANFTLTEYETSTYNASIDISNLGLVEGDVVSYKITATDIAGNPNSSVFPVSGFTELNVVATADPVSFYFNDFNDVTAAAGDFHSSSNFSIKEESGFDDGALHSDHPYANGTGTNNESSYIIEMKVPIIVRSGEAIVSYDEVVLIEPGEDNTEFGDDGFYDYAVIEASKDGGSSWIPLIDGYDARAQPIWLSTYDGSISDNNSTAVGTESMYRSRTFDILDNEEFIAGDEILIRFRIFADEAAHGWGWAVDNLNIQLDVTPPTVVHNHLDYLTSLDQFTITANVTDNFDVDSVGVHLMVNDVDQGKIRMVRTTGSSFQALINISSLSVGDVIKYKIGAFDTKQPEGNSTHLPSEDEFFEVPIIEFGTAQDSYSNDFNSATSDFVGNFFTIETVSGFDDGAIHSRHPYPLAFGVNGRSSFNYTLTTPITISSTKPFMSYKEALLIESSSDYAALEGSKDNGATWFEITAYDTNDESTLWAPVFQSGGDGSKSLFKTRLIRLTEDPEISVGDEVLFRFKINRRSTTQGWGWVIDDLEIQTEVIQGLEDNAEVKFASVYPNPIRDGKLSIQLTNPSARSVDYSIISMDGQSRLVGQNLELDNEQKASIDVSTLPSGLFVLKLINGETTRVYKVMKLD
;
A
#
# COMPACT_ATOMS: atom_id res chain seq x y z
N MET A 1 51.96 -7.55 -34.68
CA MET A 1 52.01 -7.87 -33.24
C MET A 1 52.80 -6.84 -32.41
N LYS A 2 52.65 -5.53 -32.70
CA LYS A 2 53.15 -4.41 -31.89
C LYS A 2 52.22 -3.17 -31.93
N LYS A 3 50.99 -3.36 -32.40
CA LYS A 3 49.95 -2.32 -32.52
C LYS A 3 48.66 -2.65 -31.77
N LEU A 4 48.65 -3.78 -31.05
CA LEU A 4 47.50 -4.26 -30.25
C LEU A 4 47.75 -4.14 -28.74
N LEU A 5 48.86 -3.50 -28.34
CA LEU A 5 49.25 -3.33 -26.93
C LEU A 5 49.18 -1.85 -26.48
N LEU A 6 48.84 -0.93 -27.38
CA LEU A 6 48.79 0.52 -27.08
C LEU A 6 47.35 1.02 -26.87
N LEU A 7 46.33 0.23 -27.20
CA LEU A 7 44.92 0.60 -27.04
C LEU A 7 44.31 0.08 -25.71
N THR A 8 45.09 -0.64 -24.90
CA THR A 8 44.61 -1.31 -23.67
C THR A 8 45.15 -0.62 -22.41
N ILE A 9 45.90 0.48 -22.54
CA ILE A 9 46.50 1.21 -21.40
C ILE A 9 45.83 2.57 -21.16
N CYS A 10 45.07 3.13 -22.11
CA CYS A 10 44.29 4.36 -21.89
C CYS A 10 42.82 4.12 -21.51
N LEU A 11 42.39 2.87 -21.31
CA LEU A 11 41.00 2.51 -20.97
C LEU A 11 40.88 1.80 -19.61
N ILE A 12 41.88 1.93 -18.74
CA ILE A 12 41.87 1.41 -17.36
C ILE A 12 42.15 2.56 -16.38
N VAL A 13 41.44 3.68 -16.56
CA VAL A 13 41.13 4.63 -15.49
C VAL A 13 39.64 4.97 -15.59
N ALA A 14 38.84 3.93 -15.72
CA ALA A 14 37.48 3.90 -15.22
C ALA A 14 37.41 2.57 -14.46
N ASN A 15 38.20 2.46 -13.39
CA ASN A 15 37.73 1.62 -12.32
C ASN A 15 36.47 2.35 -11.86
N ALA A 16 35.31 1.81 -12.23
CA ALA A 16 34.22 1.78 -11.28
C ALA A 16 34.83 1.13 -10.06
N GLY A 17 35.34 1.97 -9.15
CA GLY A 17 35.64 1.51 -7.81
C GLY A 17 34.35 0.84 -7.36
N ILE A 18 34.45 -0.36 -6.84
CA ILE A 18 33.42 -0.81 -5.92
C ILE A 18 33.65 0.06 -4.68
N ALA A 19 33.31 1.35 -4.80
CA ALA A 19 33.02 2.19 -3.66
C ALA A 19 31.95 1.41 -2.92
N GLN A 20 32.22 1.09 -1.66
CA GLN A 20 31.22 0.48 -0.81
C GLN A 20 30.00 1.41 -0.87
N LYS A 21 28.93 0.96 -1.56
CA LYS A 21 27.69 1.73 -1.77
C LYS A 21 27.25 2.19 -0.38
N ILE A 22 26.82 3.44 -0.23
CA ILE A 22 26.16 3.85 1.01
C ILE A 22 25.00 2.87 1.21
N GLU A 23 24.92 2.23 2.37
CA GLU A 23 23.87 1.25 2.63
C GLU A 23 22.90 1.84 3.65
N ARG A 24 21.61 1.55 3.43
CA ARG A 24 20.48 1.98 4.24
C ARG A 24 19.91 0.75 4.97
N LEU A 25 19.49 0.95 6.21
CA LEU A 25 18.81 -0.04 7.05
C LEU A 25 17.50 0.54 7.58
N ASP A 26 16.39 -0.10 7.23
CA ASP A 26 15.04 0.29 7.68
C ASP A 26 14.54 -0.54 8.89
N ALA A 27 15.24 -1.63 9.23
CA ALA A 27 14.86 -2.49 10.34
C ALA A 27 15.15 -1.82 11.70
N LYS A 28 14.19 -1.91 12.62
CA LYS A 28 14.17 -1.20 13.90
C LYS A 28 14.05 -2.20 15.07
N PRO A 29 14.93 -2.18 16.08
CA PRO A 29 14.69 -2.89 17.33
C PRO A 29 13.60 -2.22 18.17
N ASP A 30 12.97 -2.97 19.07
CA ASP A 30 12.02 -2.42 20.04
C ASP A 30 12.79 -1.73 21.20
N ILE A 31 12.58 -0.43 21.38
CA ILE A 31 13.07 0.33 22.56
C ILE A 31 11.86 0.85 23.33
N ILE A 32 11.80 0.54 24.62
CA ILE A 32 10.62 0.78 25.46
C ILE A 32 11.04 1.45 26.77
N CYS A 33 10.45 2.62 27.06
CA CYS A 33 10.52 3.25 28.37
C CYS A 33 9.40 2.76 29.28
N TYR A 34 9.78 2.07 30.35
CA TYR A 34 8.85 1.52 31.32
C TYR A 34 8.55 2.49 32.46
N ALA A 35 7.30 2.48 32.91
CA ALA A 35 6.85 3.22 34.08
C ALA A 35 7.46 2.64 35.38
N GLY A 36 8.06 3.51 36.20
CA GLY A 36 8.51 3.15 37.55
C GLY A 36 7.33 2.83 38.49
N ASP A 37 7.56 1.92 39.44
CA ASP A 37 6.53 1.37 40.33
C ASP A 37 6.23 2.22 41.59
N HIS A 38 6.96 3.32 41.79
CA HIS A 38 6.83 4.21 42.94
C HIS A 38 7.09 5.67 42.57
N SER A 39 6.45 6.62 43.26
CA SER A 39 6.71 8.05 43.02
C SER A 39 8.07 8.49 43.58
N ALA A 40 8.92 9.10 42.75
CA ALA A 40 10.30 9.48 43.11
C ALA A 40 10.41 10.84 43.83
N PHE A 41 9.56 11.81 43.50
CA PHE A 41 9.58 13.18 44.05
C PHE A 41 10.92 13.92 43.87
N THR A 42 11.55 13.73 42.72
CA THR A 42 12.84 14.33 42.35
C THR A 42 12.63 15.39 41.27
N LYS A 43 13.52 16.39 41.24
CA LYS A 43 13.41 17.48 40.26
C LYS A 43 14.78 18.01 39.86
N ILE A 44 15.13 17.81 38.59
CA ILE A 44 16.31 18.31 37.91
C ILE A 44 15.82 19.22 36.79
N LEU A 45 15.93 20.53 37.00
CA LEU A 45 15.60 21.51 35.98
C LEU A 45 16.87 22.04 35.32
N ARG A 46 16.80 22.31 34.01
CA ARG A 46 17.84 23.04 33.28
C ARG A 46 18.15 24.37 33.97
N LYS A 47 19.42 24.63 34.25
CA LYS A 47 19.86 25.94 34.76
C LYS A 47 19.91 26.93 33.59
N ALA A 48 19.17 28.03 33.67
CA ALA A 48 19.04 29.06 32.63
C ALA A 48 20.34 29.77 32.16
N ASN A 49 21.53 29.33 32.61
CA ASN A 49 22.84 29.86 32.24
C ASN A 49 23.92 28.78 32.06
N ALA A 50 23.56 27.49 32.02
CA ALA A 50 24.52 26.42 31.80
C ALA A 50 24.71 26.21 30.29
N ARG A 51 25.47 27.10 29.64
CA ARG A 51 26.17 26.69 28.41
C ARG A 51 27.20 25.67 28.86
N TYR A 52 27.02 24.40 28.53
CA TYR A 52 28.16 23.48 28.50
C TYR A 52 29.21 24.12 27.56
N ALA A 53 30.44 24.17 28.05
CA ALA A 53 31.34 25.29 27.83
C ALA A 53 31.57 25.63 26.33
N ALA A 54 31.23 26.86 25.94
CA ALA A 54 31.88 27.47 24.79
C ALA A 54 33.40 27.50 25.09
N SER A 55 34.16 26.76 24.30
CA SER A 55 35.62 26.70 24.39
C SER A 55 36.22 28.11 24.37
N PRO A 56 37.26 28.41 25.17
CA PRO A 56 37.99 29.67 25.08
C PRO A 56 38.67 29.89 23.71
N TYR A 57 38.63 28.92 22.79
CA TYR A 57 39.02 29.06 21.38
C TYR A 57 37.88 29.42 20.41
N ALA A 58 36.61 29.39 20.85
CA ALA A 58 35.49 29.98 20.08
C ALA A 58 35.58 31.51 19.97
N ALA A 59 36.51 32.14 20.71
CA ALA A 59 36.72 33.58 20.73
C ALA A 59 37.38 34.15 19.45
N ASN A 60 37.78 33.29 18.50
CA ASN A 60 38.33 33.72 17.20
C ASN A 60 37.33 33.59 16.04
N LEU A 61 36.05 33.33 16.30
CA LEU A 61 34.98 33.58 15.32
C LEU A 61 34.79 35.10 15.18
N THR A 62 35.67 35.74 14.40
CA THR A 62 35.55 37.15 14.02
C THR A 62 34.64 37.29 12.81
N ASP A 63 33.34 37.02 12.97
CA ASP A 63 32.21 37.80 12.43
C ASP A 63 30.90 37.07 12.74
N GLY A 64 30.04 37.69 13.56
CA GLY A 64 28.57 37.59 13.45
C GLY A 64 27.82 36.23 13.54
N THR A 65 28.43 35.06 13.47
CA THR A 65 27.73 33.77 13.52
C THR A 65 27.61 33.30 14.97
N THR A 66 26.46 33.56 15.57
CA THR A 66 25.98 32.80 16.73
C THR A 66 26.00 31.33 16.37
N ALA A 67 26.69 30.48 17.14
CA ALA A 67 26.57 29.02 17.01
C ALA A 67 25.07 28.67 17.05
N THR A 68 24.53 28.25 15.91
CA THR A 68 23.15 27.82 15.72
C THR A 68 23.05 26.40 16.24
N GLY A 69 22.18 26.17 17.23
CA GLY A 69 21.82 24.82 17.65
C GLY A 69 21.17 24.02 16.51
N ALA A 70 20.89 22.73 16.72
CA ALA A 70 20.19 21.92 15.73
C ALA A 70 18.75 22.44 15.49
N THR A 71 18.32 22.44 14.24
CA THR A 71 16.90 22.64 13.89
C THR A 71 16.21 21.29 13.97
N ILE A 72 15.15 21.19 14.77
CA ILE A 72 14.37 19.96 14.90
C ILE A 72 12.91 20.28 14.59
N GLU A 73 12.36 19.62 13.58
CA GLU A 73 10.99 19.78 13.13
C GLU A 73 10.16 18.57 13.55
N VAL A 74 8.90 18.80 13.94
CA VAL A 74 8.05 17.74 14.49
C VAL A 74 6.71 17.70 13.78
N THR A 75 6.36 16.52 13.27
CA THR A 75 5.03 16.17 12.81
C THR A 75 4.27 15.52 13.97
N TYR A 76 3.17 16.16 14.41
CA TYR A 76 2.38 15.72 15.56
C TYR A 76 1.10 14.99 15.12
N ASN A 77 1.00 13.70 15.44
CA ASN A 77 -0.21 12.91 15.18
C ASN A 77 -0.97 12.65 16.48
N GLY A 78 -2.18 13.21 16.61
CA GLY A 78 -3.09 12.94 17.73
C GLY A 78 -2.77 13.63 19.07
N PHE A 79 -1.71 14.43 19.15
CA PHE A 79 -1.37 15.22 20.34
C PHE A 79 -2.37 16.37 20.56
N SER A 80 -2.66 16.69 21.83
CA SER A 80 -3.34 17.93 22.21
C SER A 80 -2.37 19.12 22.19
N GLU A 81 -2.89 20.36 22.11
CA GLU A 81 -2.05 21.57 22.14
C GLU A 81 -1.13 21.62 23.38
N ASP A 82 -1.64 21.26 24.57
CA ASP A 82 -0.84 21.22 25.80
C ASP A 82 0.28 20.16 25.73
N ALA A 83 -0.01 19.01 25.12
CA ALA A 83 0.99 17.96 24.95
C ALA A 83 2.05 18.34 23.91
N GLN A 84 1.66 19.03 22.83
CA GLN A 84 2.61 19.60 21.86
C GLN A 84 3.52 20.64 22.52
N LEU A 85 3.02 21.48 23.43
CA LEU A 85 3.84 22.45 24.17
C LEU A 85 4.85 21.76 25.10
N ALA A 86 4.48 20.67 25.76
CA ALA A 86 5.40 19.87 26.56
C ALA A 86 6.46 19.19 25.69
N PHE A 87 6.06 18.64 24.54
CA PHE A 87 6.99 18.04 23.58
C PHE A 87 7.98 19.07 23.03
N GLN A 88 7.48 20.24 22.61
CA GLN A 88 8.29 21.34 22.12
C GLN A 88 9.33 21.78 23.17
N ARG A 89 8.99 21.72 24.46
CA ARG A 89 9.98 22.03 25.51
C ARG A 89 11.17 21.06 25.52
N ALA A 90 10.97 19.79 25.21
CA ALA A 90 12.06 18.82 25.07
C ALA A 90 12.89 19.10 23.81
N ILE A 91 12.23 19.48 22.71
CA ILE A 91 12.89 19.92 21.47
C ILE A 91 13.79 21.14 21.71
N ASP A 92 13.28 22.16 22.40
CA ASP A 92 14.05 23.36 22.77
C ASP A 92 15.29 23.00 23.61
N ILE A 93 15.22 21.95 24.42
CA ILE A 93 16.36 21.47 25.22
C ILE A 93 17.39 20.78 24.32
N TRP A 94 16.98 19.86 23.44
CA TRP A 94 17.90 19.16 22.55
C TRP A 94 18.54 20.09 21.52
N SER A 95 17.76 20.94 20.86
CA SER A 95 18.27 21.96 19.91
C SER A 95 19.35 22.86 20.52
N GLU A 96 19.31 23.14 21.82
CA GLU A 96 20.37 23.90 22.51
C GLU A 96 21.63 23.06 22.87
N LEU A 97 21.52 21.73 22.88
CA LEU A 97 22.56 20.80 23.35
C LEU A 97 23.36 20.14 22.23
N ILE A 98 22.76 19.97 21.06
CA ILE A 98 23.40 19.42 19.85
C ILE A 98 23.43 20.47 18.74
N THR A 99 24.36 20.33 17.81
CA THR A 99 24.48 21.16 16.60
C THR A 99 24.26 20.28 15.38
N SER A 100 23.62 20.80 14.34
CA SER A 100 23.49 20.15 13.03
C SER A 100 23.24 21.20 11.96
N ASP A 101 23.85 21.00 10.79
CA ASP A 101 23.55 21.78 9.59
C ASP A 101 22.37 21.19 8.80
N VAL A 102 22.01 19.94 9.11
CA VAL A 102 20.88 19.19 8.55
C VAL A 102 19.69 19.24 9.53
N VAL A 103 18.47 19.41 9.00
CA VAL A 103 17.26 19.49 9.81
C VAL A 103 16.90 18.11 10.34
N ILE A 104 16.67 17.98 11.65
CA ILE A 104 16.24 16.71 12.25
C ILE A 104 14.71 16.64 12.25
N ARG A 105 14.13 15.68 11.54
CA ARG A 105 12.67 15.50 11.43
C ARG A 105 12.18 14.42 12.39
N VAL A 106 11.16 14.74 13.18
CA VAL A 106 10.56 13.83 14.15
C VAL A 106 9.09 13.58 13.79
N ASN A 107 8.72 12.32 13.58
CA ASN A 107 7.32 11.93 13.47
C ASN A 107 6.82 11.38 14.81
N ALA A 108 5.99 12.15 15.51
CA ALA A 108 5.53 11.86 16.86
C ALA A 108 4.04 11.46 16.87
N THR A 109 3.73 10.28 17.41
CA THR A 109 2.37 9.72 17.45
C THR A 109 1.85 9.53 18.88
N TRP A 110 0.69 10.12 19.17
CA TRP A 110 -0.03 9.98 20.44
C TRP A 110 -1.04 8.83 20.36
N GLN A 111 -0.67 7.66 20.86
CA GLN A 111 -1.45 6.42 20.68
C GLN A 111 -1.53 5.58 21.94
N GLN A 112 -2.41 4.57 21.95
CA GLN A 112 -2.44 3.62 23.06
C GLN A 112 -1.25 2.67 22.94
N LEU A 113 -0.47 2.53 24.01
CA LEU A 113 0.61 1.55 24.14
C LEU A 113 0.28 0.55 25.26
N ASP A 114 1.10 -0.51 25.38
CA ASP A 114 0.93 -1.53 26.40
C ASP A 114 0.96 -0.97 27.83
N GLU A 115 0.29 -1.67 28.75
CA GLU A 115 0.23 -1.27 30.15
C GLU A 115 1.64 -1.22 30.76
N GLY A 116 2.02 -0.05 31.29
CA GLY A 116 3.35 0.18 31.84
C GLY A 116 4.36 0.77 30.86
N THR A 117 4.02 0.98 29.59
CA THR A 117 4.86 1.68 28.61
C THR A 117 4.49 3.16 28.56
N LEU A 118 5.47 4.05 28.74
CA LEU A 118 5.30 5.51 28.68
C LEU A 118 5.51 6.04 27.27
N GLY A 119 6.56 5.57 26.61
CA GLY A 119 6.95 5.98 25.28
C GLY A 119 7.91 4.99 24.61
N SER A 120 8.15 5.22 23.34
CA SER A 120 9.12 4.52 22.51
C SER A 120 9.55 5.46 21.40
N ALA A 121 10.85 5.61 21.19
CA ALA A 121 11.36 6.27 20.00
C ALA A 121 12.62 5.60 19.47
N ILE A 122 12.75 5.67 18.16
CA ILE A 122 13.87 5.12 17.42
C ILE A 122 14.11 5.88 16.13
N TRP A 123 15.27 5.67 15.51
CA TRP A 123 15.54 6.18 14.17
C TRP A 123 14.57 5.60 13.14
N ASN A 124 14.23 6.37 12.12
CA ASN A 124 13.46 5.85 11.01
C ASN A 124 14.32 4.96 10.10
N THR A 125 15.54 5.38 9.83
CA THR A 125 16.54 4.68 9.01
C THR A 125 17.93 4.81 9.64
N ALA A 126 18.83 3.92 9.26
CA ALA A 126 20.24 3.99 9.64
C ALA A 126 21.13 3.81 8.41
N TYR A 127 22.30 4.45 8.44
CA TYR A 127 23.24 4.46 7.32
C TYR A 127 24.62 3.97 7.73
N ARG A 128 25.33 3.35 6.79
CA ARG A 128 26.74 2.99 6.94
C ARG A 128 27.54 3.31 5.70
N ASN A 129 28.86 3.36 5.87
CA ASN A 129 29.83 3.59 4.79
C ASN A 129 29.70 4.96 4.07
N PHE A 130 28.93 5.89 4.62
CA PHE A 130 28.82 7.28 4.15
C PHE A 130 30.08 8.10 4.48
N GLU A 131 30.26 9.24 3.79
CA GLU A 131 31.35 10.16 4.07
C GLU A 131 31.10 10.90 5.39
N GLY A 132 32.04 10.80 6.34
CA GLY A 132 31.88 11.23 7.73
C GLY A 132 31.88 10.05 8.72
N ALA A 133 31.56 8.84 8.26
CA ALA A 133 31.57 7.64 9.10
C ALA A 133 32.98 7.34 9.67
N LYS A 134 33.06 7.06 10.97
CA LYS A 134 34.36 6.84 11.66
C LYS A 134 35.00 5.48 11.34
N GLN A 135 34.20 4.51 10.91
CA GLN A 135 34.61 3.13 10.64
C GLN A 135 33.74 2.54 9.54
N ALA A 136 34.33 1.69 8.71
CA ALA A 136 33.61 0.88 7.74
C ALA A 136 32.76 -0.17 8.45
N ASP A 137 31.63 -0.54 7.84
CA ASP A 137 30.71 -1.58 8.33
C ASP A 137 30.22 -1.33 9.76
N VAL A 138 29.68 -0.13 9.99
CA VAL A 138 29.09 0.30 11.25
C VAL A 138 27.84 1.13 10.95
N TRP A 139 26.72 0.81 11.61
CA TRP A 139 25.48 1.55 11.46
C TRP A 139 25.43 2.81 12.33
N TYR A 140 24.89 3.88 11.76
CA TYR A 140 24.63 5.15 12.42
C TYR A 140 23.15 5.50 12.23
N PRO A 141 22.40 5.81 13.30
CA PRO A 141 21.06 6.38 13.19
C PRO A 141 21.05 7.59 12.26
N VAL A 142 20.04 7.73 11.39
CA VAL A 142 20.03 8.73 10.30
C VAL A 142 20.34 10.15 10.78
N ALA A 143 19.71 10.64 11.86
CA ALA A 143 19.99 11.97 12.40
C ALA A 143 21.48 12.19 12.76
N LEU A 144 22.18 11.15 13.25
CA LEU A 144 23.61 11.21 13.54
C LEU A 144 24.44 11.07 12.26
N ALA A 145 24.01 10.21 11.33
CA ALA A 145 24.69 9.99 10.06
C ALA A 145 24.71 11.28 9.21
N GLU A 146 23.57 11.94 9.07
CA GLU A 146 23.41 13.19 8.34
C GLU A 146 24.16 14.34 8.99
N LYS A 147 24.13 14.43 10.32
CA LYS A 147 24.98 15.36 11.07
C LYS A 147 26.45 15.17 10.68
N MET A 148 26.94 13.93 10.65
CA MET A 148 28.33 13.64 10.34
C MET A 148 28.67 13.84 8.85
N ALA A 149 27.72 13.59 7.95
CA ALA A 149 27.87 13.81 6.51
C ALA A 149 27.81 15.30 6.14
N GLY A 150 27.02 16.08 6.86
CA GLY A 150 26.72 17.49 6.55
C GLY A 150 25.64 17.66 5.46
N GLU A 151 24.96 16.59 5.08
CA GLU A 151 23.89 16.54 4.07
C GLU A 151 22.80 15.53 4.47
N GLU A 152 21.60 15.69 3.90
CA GLU A 152 20.49 14.74 4.03
C GLU A 152 20.85 13.42 3.32
N LEU A 153 20.57 12.28 3.97
CA LEU A 153 20.86 10.94 3.45
C LEU A 153 19.57 10.16 3.15
N ASN A 154 18.44 10.52 3.79
CA ASN A 154 17.09 10.05 3.44
C ASN A 154 16.37 11.05 2.54
N ALA A 155 15.15 10.69 2.09
CA ALA A 155 14.32 11.61 1.32
C ALA A 155 13.89 12.80 2.21
N SER A 156 13.77 13.99 1.62
CA SER A 156 13.55 15.24 2.37
C SER A 156 12.24 15.32 3.18
N ASP A 157 11.31 14.40 2.93
CA ASP A 157 10.02 14.23 3.59
C ASP A 157 9.97 13.01 4.53
N GLU A 158 10.99 12.15 4.52
CA GLU A 158 11.12 11.07 5.50
C GLU A 158 11.51 11.64 6.87
N PRO A 159 10.93 11.13 7.98
CA PRO A 159 11.38 11.51 9.31
C PRO A 159 12.70 10.82 9.65
N ASP A 160 13.49 11.43 10.53
CA ASP A 160 14.73 10.85 11.08
C ASP A 160 14.45 10.03 12.33
N ILE A 161 13.50 10.49 13.13
CA ILE A 161 13.07 9.88 14.38
C ILE A 161 11.58 9.58 14.31
N VAL A 162 11.21 8.35 14.60
CA VAL A 162 9.82 7.95 14.83
C VAL A 162 9.60 7.73 16.32
N ALA A 163 8.56 8.36 16.87
CA ALA A 163 8.30 8.34 18.30
C ALA A 163 6.82 8.11 18.60
N SER A 164 6.52 7.31 19.61
CA SER A 164 5.18 6.96 20.08
C SER A 164 5.05 7.18 21.58
N PHE A 165 3.95 7.78 22.02
CA PHE A 165 3.70 8.11 23.42
C PHE A 165 2.32 7.62 23.85
N ASN A 166 2.25 7.02 25.04
CA ASN A 166 1.04 6.38 25.53
C ASN A 166 -0.03 7.40 25.93
N LYS A 167 -1.08 7.57 25.12
CA LYS A 167 -2.17 8.52 25.38
C LYS A 167 -2.95 8.27 26.67
N ASP A 168 -2.87 7.05 27.22
CA ASP A 168 -3.62 6.62 28.41
C ASP A 168 -2.82 6.75 29.72
N ALA A 169 -1.53 7.12 29.65
CA ALA A 169 -0.72 7.34 30.84
C ALA A 169 -1.12 8.64 31.58
N PRO A 170 -0.96 8.70 32.92
CA PRO A 170 -1.33 9.88 33.71
C PRO A 170 -0.29 11.00 33.53
N TRP A 171 -0.43 11.78 32.47
CA TRP A 171 0.54 12.82 32.10
C TRP A 171 0.38 14.13 32.87
N TYR A 172 1.53 14.70 33.25
CA TYR A 172 1.69 16.11 33.52
C TYR A 172 2.21 16.80 32.26
N LEU A 173 1.38 17.68 31.69
CA LEU A 173 1.66 18.38 30.42
C LEU A 173 2.27 19.79 30.62
N GLY A 174 2.57 20.19 31.85
CA GLY A 174 3.20 21.48 32.12
C GLY A 174 4.71 21.45 31.87
N THR A 175 5.30 22.60 31.51
CA THR A 175 6.74 22.70 31.20
C THR A 175 7.59 23.16 32.40
N ASP A 176 6.98 23.43 33.55
CA ASP A 176 7.65 23.96 34.74
C ASP A 176 8.12 22.86 35.72
N GLY A 177 7.79 21.60 35.43
CA GLY A 177 8.09 20.42 36.24
C GLY A 177 7.35 20.37 37.58
N ASN A 178 6.17 20.97 37.71
CA ASN A 178 5.33 20.89 38.92
C ASN A 178 4.34 19.72 38.85
N THR A 179 4.86 18.55 38.51
CA THR A 179 4.15 17.27 38.38
C THR A 179 3.34 16.94 39.63
N GLY A 180 2.05 16.64 39.46
CA GLY A 180 1.15 16.21 40.53
C GLY A 180 1.43 14.78 40.99
N VAL A 181 0.91 14.39 42.17
CA VAL A 181 1.16 13.06 42.74
C VAL A 181 0.58 11.98 41.82
N GLY A 182 1.44 11.06 41.36
CA GLY A 182 1.05 9.96 40.47
C GLY A 182 1.01 10.30 38.98
N GLU A 183 1.43 11.52 38.60
CA GLU A 183 1.60 11.92 37.20
C GLU A 183 3.04 11.71 36.73
N PHE A 184 3.23 11.44 35.44
CA PHE A 184 4.53 11.40 34.75
C PHE A 184 4.77 12.72 34.02
N ASP A 185 5.98 13.28 34.11
CA ASP A 185 6.34 14.52 33.43
C ASP A 185 6.59 14.27 31.94
N LEU A 186 5.71 14.77 31.06
CA LEU A 186 5.81 14.48 29.62
C LEU A 186 7.09 15.04 29.00
N VAL A 187 7.57 16.21 29.45
CA VAL A 187 8.85 16.78 28.97
C VAL A 187 10.00 15.80 29.23
N THR A 188 10.05 15.20 30.42
CA THR A 188 11.08 14.23 30.81
C THR A 188 11.05 12.99 29.92
N VAL A 189 9.86 12.42 29.68
CA VAL A 189 9.71 11.23 28.84
C VAL A 189 10.06 11.55 27.38
N VAL A 190 9.56 12.65 26.81
CA VAL A 190 9.93 13.05 25.43
C VAL A 190 11.43 13.26 25.31
N LEU A 191 12.05 13.92 26.29
CA LEU A 191 13.50 14.17 26.27
C LEU A 191 14.31 12.87 26.29
N HIS A 192 13.86 11.88 27.07
CA HIS A 192 14.43 10.53 27.13
C HIS A 192 14.28 9.78 25.80
N GLU A 193 13.06 9.72 25.25
CA GLU A 193 12.78 9.05 23.98
C GLU A 193 13.59 9.65 22.83
N LEU A 194 13.65 10.98 22.74
CA LEU A 194 14.48 11.65 21.73
C LEU A 194 15.97 11.29 21.90
N GLY A 195 16.44 10.99 23.11
CA GLY A 195 17.79 10.46 23.35
C GLY A 195 18.02 9.13 22.61
N HIS A 196 17.04 8.23 22.58
CA HIS A 196 17.13 7.00 21.79
C HIS A 196 17.11 7.30 20.29
N GLY A 197 16.20 8.15 19.82
CA GLY A 197 16.15 8.58 18.41
C GLY A 197 17.46 9.19 17.90
N LEU A 198 18.18 9.93 18.77
CA LEU A 198 19.48 10.54 18.48
C LEU A 198 20.68 9.56 18.60
N GLY A 199 20.42 8.32 19.01
CA GLY A 199 21.38 7.22 18.93
C GLY A 199 21.86 6.62 20.24
N PHE A 200 21.21 6.90 21.39
CA PHE A 200 21.46 6.16 22.62
C PHE A 200 20.83 4.76 22.55
N ILE A 201 21.41 3.88 21.74
CA ILE A 201 20.77 2.60 21.35
C ILE A 201 21.84 1.54 21.17
N ASP A 202 21.54 0.29 21.52
CA ASP A 202 22.43 -0.84 21.28
C ASP A 202 21.78 -1.86 20.32
N SER A 203 22.57 -2.79 19.83
CA SER A 203 22.07 -3.89 19.00
C SER A 203 22.29 -5.27 19.63
N TYR A 204 22.60 -5.39 20.91
CA TYR A 204 22.77 -6.69 21.54
C TYR A 204 21.44 -7.37 21.83
N ASP A 205 21.44 -8.70 21.89
CA ASP A 205 20.32 -9.51 22.35
C ASP A 205 20.82 -10.73 23.12
N VAL A 206 19.96 -11.38 23.90
CA VAL A 206 20.22 -12.64 24.61
C VAL A 206 19.07 -13.62 24.40
N ASP A 207 19.38 -14.80 23.85
CA ASP A 207 18.39 -15.85 23.60
C ASP A 207 18.00 -16.64 24.86
N ASP A 208 17.00 -17.51 24.74
CA ASP A 208 16.51 -18.39 25.82
C ASP A 208 17.57 -19.37 26.38
N ASP A 209 18.70 -19.55 25.67
CA ASP A 209 19.83 -20.40 26.06
C ASP A 209 20.99 -19.59 26.69
N ASP A 210 20.75 -18.34 27.10
CA ASP A 210 21.73 -17.39 27.65
C ASP A 210 22.89 -17.05 26.68
N ASN A 211 22.68 -17.21 25.37
CA ASN A 211 23.67 -16.82 24.38
C ASN A 211 23.40 -15.38 23.90
N GLY A 212 24.45 -14.57 23.88
CA GLY A 212 24.39 -13.22 23.34
C GLY A 212 24.66 -13.18 21.84
N SER A 213 23.98 -12.26 21.15
CA SER A 213 24.17 -11.97 19.73
C SER A 213 24.05 -10.46 19.47
N LEU A 214 24.23 -10.06 18.21
CA LEU A 214 23.73 -8.79 17.71
C LEU A 214 22.40 -9.05 16.98
N ALA A 215 21.43 -8.15 17.14
CA ALA A 215 20.15 -8.16 16.43
C ALA A 215 20.34 -7.94 14.91
N PHE A 216 21.48 -7.34 14.53
CA PHE A 216 21.92 -7.16 13.15
C PHE A 216 23.32 -7.76 12.97
N ASP A 217 23.63 -8.28 11.79
CA ASP A 217 24.96 -8.88 11.51
C ASP A 217 26.13 -7.88 11.67
N ILE A 218 25.83 -6.58 11.75
CA ILE A 218 26.77 -5.46 11.80
C ILE A 218 26.41 -4.57 13.00
N PRO A 219 27.39 -4.14 13.82
CA PRO A 219 27.15 -3.33 15.00
C PRO A 219 26.77 -1.88 14.67
N PHE A 220 26.12 -1.22 15.62
CA PHE A 220 25.93 0.23 15.63
C PHE A 220 27.13 0.94 16.26
N VAL A 221 27.30 2.23 15.97
CA VAL A 221 28.38 3.08 16.52
C VAL A 221 28.44 3.04 18.06
N PHE A 222 27.29 2.92 18.72
CA PHE A 222 27.18 2.79 20.17
C PHE A 222 27.86 1.49 20.67
N ASP A 223 27.60 0.36 20.01
CA ASP A 223 28.07 -0.97 20.41
C ASP A 223 29.60 -1.07 20.47
N LEU A 224 30.28 -0.34 19.58
CA LEU A 224 31.75 -0.30 19.48
C LEU A 224 32.45 0.22 20.75
N SER A 225 31.69 0.93 21.57
CA SER A 225 32.13 1.54 22.83
C SER A 225 31.65 0.75 24.05
N VAL A 226 30.88 -0.31 23.88
CA VAL A 226 30.37 -1.12 24.99
C VAL A 226 31.43 -2.15 25.44
N GLU A 227 31.79 -2.11 26.72
CA GLU A 227 32.84 -2.92 27.32
C GLU A 227 32.40 -3.63 28.60
N ASN A 228 32.98 -4.79 28.88
CA ASN A 228 32.87 -5.44 30.18
C ASN A 228 33.74 -4.74 31.26
N GLY A 229 33.59 -5.15 32.52
CA GLY A 229 34.31 -4.55 33.65
C GLY A 229 35.85 -4.60 33.57
N ASN A 230 36.43 -5.47 32.72
CA ASN A 230 37.87 -5.54 32.48
C ASN A 230 38.34 -4.66 31.31
N GLY A 231 37.43 -3.96 30.62
CA GLY A 231 37.73 -3.15 29.44
C GLY A 231 37.82 -3.92 28.13
N GLY A 232 37.26 -5.14 28.06
CA GLY A 232 37.13 -5.87 26.79
C GLY A 232 35.85 -5.46 26.07
N LYS A 233 35.94 -5.13 24.79
CA LYS A 233 34.79 -4.75 23.94
C LYS A 233 33.84 -5.94 23.74
N LEU A 234 32.54 -5.68 23.84
CA LEU A 234 31.54 -6.74 23.67
C LEU A 234 31.36 -7.15 22.20
N VAL A 235 31.55 -6.24 21.24
CA VAL A 235 31.54 -6.58 19.80
C VAL A 235 32.59 -7.64 19.43
N ASP A 236 33.74 -7.69 20.11
CA ASP A 236 34.76 -8.71 19.90
C ASP A 236 34.35 -10.10 20.43
N MET A 237 33.28 -10.16 21.22
CA MET A 237 32.78 -11.39 21.86
C MET A 237 31.63 -12.05 21.09
N VAL A 238 31.15 -11.45 19.99
CA VAL A 238 30.04 -12.00 19.17
C VAL A 238 30.34 -13.42 18.66
N ALA A 239 31.61 -13.72 18.35
CA ALA A 239 32.04 -15.07 17.97
C ALA A 239 32.06 -16.08 19.15
N ASN A 240 31.74 -15.65 20.37
CA ASN A 240 31.60 -16.47 21.57
C ASN A 240 30.25 -16.16 22.26
N PRO A 241 29.11 -16.65 21.72
CA PRO A 241 27.77 -16.26 22.16
C PRO A 241 27.52 -16.47 23.66
N SER A 242 27.91 -17.62 24.22
CA SER A 242 27.77 -17.89 25.67
C SER A 242 28.56 -16.91 26.56
N GLY A 243 29.74 -16.46 26.09
CA GLY A 243 30.55 -15.48 26.79
C GLY A 243 29.95 -14.08 26.71
N LEU A 244 29.38 -13.74 25.54
CA LEU A 244 28.68 -12.47 25.34
C LEU A 244 27.43 -12.39 26.22
N GLY A 245 26.58 -13.43 26.25
CA GLY A 245 25.40 -13.46 27.10
C GLY A 245 25.72 -13.35 28.60
N THR A 246 26.80 -14.00 29.05
CA THR A 246 27.32 -13.83 30.42
C THR A 246 27.73 -12.39 30.71
N ALA A 247 28.31 -11.69 29.74
CA ALA A 247 28.74 -10.30 29.90
C ALA A 247 27.53 -9.34 29.94
N LEU A 248 26.56 -9.53 29.04
CA LEU A 248 25.34 -8.74 28.94
C LEU A 248 24.45 -8.84 30.20
N THR A 249 24.57 -9.93 30.96
CA THR A 249 23.83 -10.17 32.22
C THR A 249 24.68 -10.01 33.48
N SER A 250 25.88 -9.41 33.38
CA SER A 250 26.87 -9.38 34.46
C SER A 250 26.67 -8.27 35.50
N ASN A 251 25.83 -7.28 35.23
CA ASN A 251 25.76 -6.00 35.93
C ASN A 251 27.10 -5.23 35.96
N ALA A 252 28.03 -5.55 35.06
CA ALA A 252 29.37 -4.97 35.00
C ALA A 252 29.73 -4.57 33.55
N VAL A 253 28.79 -3.93 32.87
CA VAL A 253 28.96 -3.37 31.51
C VAL A 253 29.09 -1.85 31.60
N PHE A 254 29.96 -1.28 30.77
CA PHE A 254 30.31 0.14 30.76
C PHE A 254 30.38 0.64 29.32
N PHE A 255 30.07 1.92 29.12
CA PHE A 255 30.39 2.63 27.89
C PHE A 255 31.78 3.26 28.01
N ASN A 256 32.63 3.05 27.02
CA ASN A 256 33.94 3.66 26.91
C ASN A 256 33.80 5.02 26.22
N SER A 257 33.55 6.06 27.03
CA SER A 257 33.61 7.46 26.60
C SER A 257 34.95 8.07 27.07
N PRO A 258 35.97 8.21 26.19
CA PRO A 258 37.22 8.89 26.54
C PRO A 258 37.01 10.31 27.04
N THR A 259 36.00 11.02 26.50
CA THR A 259 35.66 12.37 26.93
C THR A 259 35.18 12.37 28.38
N GLU A 260 34.22 11.51 28.74
CA GLU A 260 33.70 11.43 30.11
C GLU A 260 34.78 10.98 31.11
N VAL A 261 35.66 10.05 30.72
CA VAL A 261 36.79 9.63 31.55
C VAL A 261 37.75 10.80 31.80
N THR A 262 37.99 11.62 30.79
CA THR A 262 38.92 12.77 30.90
C THR A 262 38.33 13.89 31.75
N GLU A 263 37.04 14.19 31.57
CA GLU A 263 36.37 15.31 32.25
C GLU A 263 35.92 14.96 33.67
N ASN A 264 35.39 13.74 33.89
CA ASN A 264 34.73 13.34 35.13
C ASN A 264 35.36 12.11 35.81
N GLY A 265 36.33 11.45 35.17
CA GLY A 265 37.12 10.38 35.79
C GLY A 265 36.40 9.04 35.93
N THR A 266 35.24 8.88 35.29
CA THR A 266 34.41 7.67 35.37
C THR A 266 34.02 7.18 33.98
N ARG A 267 33.84 5.86 33.84
CA ARG A 267 33.19 5.27 32.65
C ARG A 267 31.69 5.16 32.94
N PRO A 268 30.78 5.65 32.07
CA PRO A 268 29.35 5.45 32.25
C PRO A 268 29.02 3.97 32.40
N ARG A 269 28.33 3.60 33.47
CA ARG A 269 27.91 2.21 33.69
C ARG A 269 26.54 1.99 33.05
N LEU A 270 26.41 0.94 32.26
CA LEU A 270 25.17 0.60 31.55
C LEU A 270 24.29 -0.35 32.38
N TYR A 271 22.99 -0.33 32.09
CA TYR A 271 22.01 -1.21 32.69
C TYR A 271 22.16 -2.62 32.10
N ALA A 272 22.77 -3.52 32.87
CA ALA A 272 23.02 -4.92 32.48
C ALA A 272 22.50 -5.85 33.58
N PRO A 273 21.18 -5.92 33.82
CA PRO A 273 20.60 -6.72 34.90
C PRO A 273 20.96 -8.22 34.79
N THR A 274 20.77 -8.97 35.88
CA THR A 274 21.05 -10.43 35.86
C THR A 274 20.04 -11.23 35.03
N GLU A 275 18.88 -10.64 34.74
CA GLU A 275 17.90 -11.14 33.80
C GLU A 275 17.86 -10.13 32.66
N TYR A 276 18.21 -10.56 31.44
CA TYR A 276 18.24 -9.68 30.28
C TYR A 276 16.81 -9.18 29.97
N SER A 277 16.68 -7.87 29.82
CA SER A 277 15.44 -7.19 29.43
C SER A 277 15.64 -6.62 28.03
N GLY A 278 15.01 -7.24 27.02
CA GLY A 278 15.01 -6.74 25.65
C GLY A 278 14.50 -5.30 25.57
N GLY A 279 15.14 -4.48 24.73
CA GLY A 279 14.83 -3.06 24.57
C GLY A 279 15.22 -2.14 25.73
N SER A 280 15.80 -2.67 26.82
CA SER A 280 16.27 -1.86 27.95
C SER A 280 17.70 -2.14 28.37
N SER A 281 18.13 -3.41 28.32
CA SER A 281 19.49 -3.78 28.70
C SER A 281 20.47 -3.18 27.70
N ILE A 282 21.56 -2.60 28.21
CA ILE A 282 22.63 -1.93 27.45
C ILE A 282 22.22 -0.58 26.84
N ALA A 283 21.01 -0.45 26.30
CA ALA A 283 20.42 0.82 25.83
C ALA A 283 20.14 1.87 26.92
N HIS A 284 20.53 1.62 28.19
CA HIS A 284 20.30 2.55 29.29
C HIS A 284 21.49 2.66 30.24
N LEU A 285 21.57 3.77 30.96
CA LEU A 285 22.43 3.96 32.12
C LEU A 285 21.94 3.14 33.32
N ASN A 286 22.89 2.73 34.15
CA ASN A 286 22.60 1.88 35.30
C ASN A 286 21.86 2.63 36.43
N GLU A 287 20.60 2.28 36.66
CA GLU A 287 19.72 2.86 37.69
C GLU A 287 20.35 2.87 39.12
N SER A 288 21.13 1.84 39.48
CA SER A 288 21.79 1.81 40.81
C SER A 288 22.95 2.80 40.94
N THR A 289 23.52 3.22 39.82
CA THR A 289 24.64 4.17 39.75
C THR A 289 24.12 5.60 39.58
N TYR A 290 23.03 5.76 38.83
CA TYR A 290 22.39 7.04 38.53
C TYR A 290 20.91 7.02 38.99
N PRO A 291 20.65 6.88 40.30
CA PRO A 291 19.27 6.79 40.79
C PRO A 291 18.50 8.08 40.55
N SER A 292 17.17 8.03 40.61
CA SER A 292 16.30 9.20 40.49
C SER A 292 16.82 10.43 41.24
N GLY A 293 16.90 11.57 40.53
CA GLY A 293 17.45 12.82 41.06
C GLY A 293 18.97 12.98 40.94
N ASN A 294 19.67 12.02 40.34
CA ASN A 294 21.05 12.17 39.88
C ASN A 294 21.10 12.97 38.57
N GLU A 295 22.12 13.80 38.37
CA GLU A 295 22.25 14.63 37.16
C GLU A 295 22.33 13.86 35.83
N ASN A 296 22.66 12.57 35.87
CA ASN A 296 22.69 11.68 34.71
C ASN A 296 21.57 10.62 34.73
N SER A 297 20.48 10.85 35.48
CA SER A 297 19.39 9.87 35.58
C SER A 297 18.42 9.88 34.40
N LEU A 298 18.58 10.76 33.39
CA LEU A 298 17.62 10.83 32.28
C LEU A 298 17.57 9.51 31.51
N MET A 299 18.71 8.96 31.12
CA MET A 299 18.80 7.77 30.25
C MET A 299 18.81 6.45 31.04
N THR A 300 18.19 6.39 32.23
CA THR A 300 18.01 5.14 32.96
C THR A 300 16.68 4.46 32.56
N PRO A 301 16.50 3.14 32.72
CA PRO A 301 15.44 2.39 32.03
C PRO A 301 14.02 2.63 32.53
N GLN A 302 13.85 3.32 33.66
CA GLN A 302 12.54 3.52 34.27
C GLN A 302 12.39 4.97 34.71
N ILE A 303 11.30 5.60 34.27
CA ILE A 303 10.92 6.93 34.74
C ILE A 303 9.74 6.78 35.71
N ALA A 304 9.92 7.24 36.94
CA ALA A 304 8.90 7.16 37.98
C ALA A 304 7.86 8.30 37.90
N PRO A 305 6.63 8.12 38.45
CA PRO A 305 5.75 9.26 38.70
C PRO A 305 6.45 10.30 39.59
N ASN A 306 6.21 11.58 39.36
CA ASN A 306 6.90 12.69 40.05
C ASN A 306 8.43 12.71 39.91
N GLU A 307 8.98 12.04 38.91
CA GLU A 307 10.37 12.21 38.48
C GLU A 307 10.43 13.26 37.38
N VAL A 308 11.15 14.36 37.64
CA VAL A 308 11.28 15.46 36.68
C VAL A 308 12.75 15.63 36.33
N ILE A 309 13.10 15.43 35.06
CA ILE A 309 14.47 15.51 34.54
C ILE A 309 14.46 16.27 33.21
N HIS A 310 14.77 17.57 33.26
CA HIS A 310 14.82 18.46 32.09
C HIS A 310 16.28 18.75 31.67
N ASP A 311 17.18 17.78 31.84
CA ASP A 311 18.59 17.86 31.46
C ASP A 311 19.12 16.43 31.22
N PRO A 312 19.68 16.10 30.03
CA PRO A 312 20.25 14.78 29.75
C PRO A 312 21.48 14.41 30.57
N GLY A 313 22.17 15.39 31.14
CA GLY A 313 23.35 15.20 31.97
C GLY A 313 24.66 15.06 31.18
N PRO A 314 25.81 15.36 31.81
CA PRO A 314 27.12 15.35 31.15
C PRO A 314 27.54 13.98 30.62
N ALA A 315 27.17 12.88 31.28
CA ALA A 315 27.56 11.53 30.83
C ALA A 315 26.95 11.21 29.45
N THR A 316 25.65 11.46 29.28
CA THR A 316 24.95 11.26 28.00
C THR A 316 25.52 12.16 26.90
N LEU A 317 25.76 13.44 27.20
CA LEU A 317 26.32 14.38 26.23
C LEU A 317 27.75 14.01 25.80
N ASN A 318 28.59 13.56 26.73
CA ASN A 318 29.95 13.10 26.43
C ASN A 318 29.96 11.80 25.62
N MET A 319 29.02 10.89 25.87
CA MET A 319 28.81 9.70 25.02
C MET A 319 28.43 10.11 23.59
N PHE A 320 27.48 11.04 23.44
CA PHE A 320 27.04 11.55 22.13
C PHE A 320 28.16 12.25 21.37
N GLY A 321 28.94 13.08 22.06
CA GLY A 321 30.12 13.72 21.48
C GLY A 321 31.11 12.69 20.95
N ASP A 322 31.41 11.65 21.72
CA ASP A 322 32.32 10.58 21.29
C ASP A 322 31.76 9.75 20.12
N MET A 323 30.43 9.60 20.01
CA MET A 323 29.78 8.93 18.89
C MET A 323 29.85 9.74 17.59
N GLY A 324 29.60 11.05 17.62
CA GLY A 324 29.63 11.88 16.42
C GLY A 324 28.89 13.21 16.49
N TRP A 325 28.12 13.47 17.56
CA TRP A 325 27.41 14.74 17.74
C TRP A 325 28.33 15.94 17.94
N GLU A 326 29.59 15.70 18.30
CA GLU A 326 30.68 16.67 18.16
C GLU A 326 31.58 16.22 17.01
N PHE A 327 31.61 16.98 15.92
CA PHE A 327 32.34 16.59 14.71
C PHE A 327 33.30 17.69 14.24
N THR A 328 34.35 17.26 13.53
CA THR A 328 35.26 18.14 12.80
C THR A 328 35.27 17.75 11.32
N TYR A 329 34.79 18.66 10.50
CA TYR A 329 34.70 18.54 9.06
C TYR A 329 35.99 19.04 8.42
N VAL A 330 36.52 18.25 7.49
CA VAL A 330 37.59 18.66 6.58
C VAL A 330 36.94 18.84 5.21
N GLU A 331 36.88 20.07 4.75
CA GLU A 331 36.28 20.43 3.48
C GLU A 331 37.37 20.54 2.41
N HIS A 332 37.31 19.66 1.42
CA HIS A 332 38.28 19.61 0.33
C HIS A 332 37.62 19.13 -0.96
N THR A 333 38.05 19.67 -2.09
CA THR A 333 37.68 19.18 -3.43
C THR A 333 38.89 18.48 -4.02
N ASN A 334 38.69 17.26 -4.55
CA ASN A 334 39.78 16.52 -5.19
C ASN A 334 40.53 17.41 -6.18
N ARG A 335 41.84 17.28 -6.19
CA ARG A 335 42.68 18.03 -7.11
C ARG A 335 42.48 17.50 -8.52
N ASP A 336 42.33 18.41 -9.47
CA ASP A 336 42.28 18.07 -10.89
C ASP A 336 43.59 17.40 -11.38
N ASN A 337 43.45 16.54 -12.38
CA ASN A 337 44.61 16.07 -13.16
C ASN A 337 45.36 17.25 -13.79
N THR A 338 46.63 17.04 -14.14
CA THR A 338 47.44 18.10 -14.76
C THR A 338 48.41 17.56 -15.80
N GLU A 339 48.60 18.32 -16.87
CA GLU A 339 49.64 18.05 -17.87
C GLU A 339 51.02 18.63 -17.49
N ASP A 340 51.11 19.46 -16.44
CA ASP A 340 52.37 20.06 -16.01
C ASP A 340 53.23 19.07 -15.20
N ILE A 341 53.94 18.21 -15.92
CA ILE A 341 54.93 17.30 -15.37
C ILE A 341 56.21 18.01 -14.90
N THR A 342 56.37 19.31 -15.18
CA THR A 342 57.61 20.06 -14.89
C THR A 342 57.58 20.81 -13.56
N ALA A 343 56.37 21.03 -13.02
CA ALA A 343 56.13 21.61 -11.71
C ALA A 343 57.04 20.98 -10.63
N ASP A 344 57.49 21.80 -9.68
CA ASP A 344 58.28 21.31 -8.54
C ASP A 344 57.38 20.63 -7.49
N SER A 345 56.13 21.08 -7.36
CA SER A 345 55.13 20.55 -6.44
C SER A 345 53.70 20.78 -6.95
N TYR A 346 52.74 20.13 -6.30
CA TYR A 346 51.31 20.24 -6.56
C TYR A 346 50.59 20.68 -5.27
N THR A 347 49.91 21.83 -5.34
CA THR A 347 49.19 22.41 -4.20
C THR A 347 47.90 21.65 -3.89
N VAL A 348 47.66 21.40 -2.61
CA VAL A 348 46.39 20.92 -2.06
C VAL A 348 45.94 21.91 -0.99
N THR A 349 44.65 22.25 -0.98
CA THR A 349 44.06 23.19 -0.03
C THR A 349 42.83 22.56 0.62
N ALA A 350 42.65 22.75 1.93
CA ALA A 350 41.49 22.26 2.66
C ALA A 350 41.07 23.27 3.72
N SER A 351 39.77 23.34 4.00
CA SER A 351 39.19 24.16 5.07
C SER A 351 38.74 23.27 6.22
N ILE A 352 38.93 23.72 7.46
CA ILE A 352 38.53 22.97 8.65
C ILE A 352 37.36 23.66 9.33
N ARG A 353 36.30 22.92 9.61
CA ARG A 353 35.16 23.38 10.39
C ARG A 353 34.94 22.42 11.56
N SER A 354 34.70 22.94 12.77
CA SER A 354 34.61 22.09 13.96
C SER A 354 33.58 22.62 14.96
N ASP A 355 32.75 21.72 15.49
CA ASP A 355 31.73 22.05 16.50
C ASP A 355 32.35 22.54 17.81
N ILE A 356 33.49 21.96 18.20
CA ILE A 356 34.17 22.24 19.48
C ILE A 356 35.52 22.94 19.32
N GLY A 357 36.00 23.07 18.09
CA GLY A 357 37.31 23.60 17.74
C GLY A 357 38.36 22.52 17.49
N TYR A 358 39.43 22.89 16.78
CA TYR A 358 40.48 21.98 16.34
C TYR A 358 41.89 22.49 16.64
N LYS A 359 42.88 21.59 16.55
CA LYS A 359 44.30 21.88 16.75
C LYS A 359 44.95 22.20 15.41
N ALA A 360 45.17 23.48 15.11
CA ALA A 360 45.70 23.91 13.81
C ALA A 360 47.06 23.26 13.46
N GLU A 361 47.89 22.93 14.44
CA GLU A 361 49.17 22.24 14.25
C GLU A 361 49.05 20.76 13.86
N SER A 362 47.85 20.18 13.96
CA SER A 362 47.56 18.77 13.66
C SER A 362 47.07 18.55 12.23
N VAL A 363 46.83 19.62 11.45
CA VAL A 363 46.37 19.50 10.06
C VAL A 363 47.51 18.96 9.20
N VAL A 364 47.37 17.72 8.74
CA VAL A 364 48.39 17.00 7.97
C VAL A 364 47.79 16.42 6.70
N LEU A 365 48.52 16.55 5.60
CA LEU A 365 48.23 15.86 4.36
C LEU A 365 49.10 14.61 4.27
N HIS A 366 48.45 13.46 4.07
CA HIS A 366 49.10 12.19 3.82
C HIS A 366 49.04 11.90 2.33
N TYR A 367 50.17 11.53 1.70
CA TYR A 367 50.20 11.21 0.28
C TYR A 367 51.09 10.01 -0.05
N SER A 368 50.80 9.39 -1.19
CA SER A 368 51.52 8.24 -1.69
C SER A 368 51.63 8.28 -3.23
N LEU A 369 52.70 7.66 -3.72
CA LEU A 369 52.97 7.45 -5.14
C LEU A 369 52.66 6.02 -5.58
N ASP A 370 52.36 5.10 -4.65
CA ASP A 370 52.05 3.69 -4.93
C ASP A 370 50.68 3.21 -4.42
N GLY A 371 49.79 4.15 -4.06
CA GLY A 371 48.45 3.86 -3.55
C GLY A 371 48.43 3.40 -2.10
N PHE A 372 49.38 3.86 -1.29
CA PHE A 372 49.62 3.48 0.10
C PHE A 372 49.94 1.98 0.27
N ALA A 373 50.50 1.36 -0.77
CA ALA A 373 50.93 -0.03 -0.74
C ALA A 373 52.22 -0.21 0.06
N ALA A 374 53.17 0.73 -0.07
CA ALA A 374 54.40 0.73 0.70
C ALA A 374 54.86 2.14 1.13
N ASP A 375 54.46 3.21 0.45
CA ASP A 375 54.77 4.57 0.85
C ASP A 375 53.63 5.26 1.60
N ALA A 376 53.98 6.01 2.64
CA ALA A 376 53.04 6.76 3.48
C ALA A 376 53.76 8.05 3.90
N ASN A 377 53.74 9.04 3.00
CA ASN A 377 54.42 10.31 3.21
C ASN A 377 53.47 11.30 3.88
N GLU A 378 54.01 12.22 4.69
CA GLU A 378 53.22 13.18 5.47
C GLU A 378 53.76 14.59 5.28
N ILE A 379 52.86 15.57 5.17
CA ILE A 379 53.17 16.99 5.05
C ILE A 379 52.26 17.76 6.01
N THR A 380 52.84 18.43 7.01
CA THR A 380 52.08 19.39 7.82
C THR A 380 51.57 20.52 6.93
N MET A 381 50.26 20.75 6.92
CA MET A 381 49.67 21.83 6.14
C MET A 381 49.88 23.17 6.85
N THR A 382 50.05 24.24 6.08
CA THR A 382 50.26 25.60 6.59
C THR A 382 49.01 26.45 6.38
N ALA A 383 48.59 27.21 7.40
CA ALA A 383 47.46 28.12 7.30
C ALA A 383 47.67 29.17 6.19
N THR A 384 46.60 29.49 5.47
CA THR A 384 46.60 30.53 4.43
C THR A 384 46.25 31.91 5.02
N ASN A 385 45.90 32.87 4.16
CA ASN A 385 45.36 34.16 4.61
C ASN A 385 43.85 34.11 4.89
N ASN A 386 43.16 33.04 4.46
CA ASN A 386 41.76 32.79 4.77
C ASN A 386 41.66 32.09 6.13
N ALA A 387 40.63 32.40 6.91
CA ALA A 387 40.41 31.75 8.20
C ALA A 387 40.15 30.25 8.00
N ASP A 388 40.74 29.43 8.88
CA ASP A 388 40.57 27.98 8.93
C ASP A 388 40.91 27.20 7.63
N GLU A 389 41.59 27.85 6.68
CA GLU A 389 42.05 27.25 5.44
C GLU A 389 43.56 26.93 5.51
N PHE A 390 43.94 25.74 5.06
CA PHE A 390 45.30 25.21 5.10
C PHE A 390 45.74 24.74 3.72
N THR A 391 47.04 24.82 3.45
CA THR A 391 47.62 24.36 2.19
C THR A 391 48.88 23.54 2.39
N ALA A 392 49.09 22.55 1.52
CA ALA A 392 50.31 21.74 1.43
C ALA A 392 50.75 21.57 -0.02
N GLU A 393 52.05 21.33 -0.20
CA GLU A 393 52.70 21.18 -1.50
C GLU A 393 53.23 19.76 -1.66
N ILE A 394 52.52 18.91 -2.40
CA ILE A 394 52.95 17.53 -2.70
C ILE A 394 54.16 17.60 -3.65
N PRO A 395 55.35 17.08 -3.28
CA PRO A 395 56.52 17.11 -4.16
C PRO A 395 56.27 16.32 -5.46
N SER A 396 56.57 16.92 -6.60
CA SER A 396 56.43 16.25 -7.89
C SER A 396 57.52 15.19 -8.09
N ALA A 397 57.13 13.99 -8.49
CA ALA A 397 58.04 12.94 -8.98
C ALA A 397 58.62 13.28 -10.37
N LYS A 398 58.03 14.24 -11.09
CA LYS A 398 58.36 14.62 -12.48
C LYS A 398 58.34 13.44 -13.44
N ILE A 399 57.35 12.57 -13.26
CA ILE A 399 57.12 11.36 -14.06
C ILE A 399 55.76 11.48 -14.75
N GLU A 400 55.75 11.36 -16.07
CA GLU A 400 54.51 11.25 -16.85
C GLU A 400 53.76 9.97 -16.47
N GLY A 401 52.45 10.07 -16.26
CA GLY A 401 51.59 8.99 -15.80
C GLY A 401 51.67 8.66 -14.31
N GLN A 402 52.36 9.47 -13.51
CA GLN A 402 52.35 9.30 -12.06
C GLN A 402 50.95 9.60 -11.51
N VAL A 403 50.45 8.69 -10.67
CA VAL A 403 49.24 8.90 -9.86
C VAL A 403 49.68 9.27 -8.45
N TYR A 404 49.11 10.34 -7.91
CA TYR A 404 49.29 10.77 -6.54
C TYR A 404 47.99 10.47 -5.82
N THR A 405 48.07 9.71 -4.74
CA THR A 405 46.92 9.40 -3.86
C THR A 405 47.12 10.12 -2.55
N TYR A 406 46.06 10.69 -1.97
CA TYR A 406 46.19 11.46 -0.73
C TYR A 406 44.89 11.52 0.08
N TYR A 407 45.03 11.89 1.36
CA TYR A 407 43.95 12.23 2.28
C TYR A 407 44.46 13.27 3.29
N ILE A 408 43.54 13.90 4.02
CA ILE A 408 43.86 14.92 5.02
C ILE A 408 43.41 14.42 6.40
N GLU A 409 44.21 14.68 7.43
CA GLU A 409 43.90 14.39 8.83
C GLU A 409 43.94 15.68 9.66
N VAL A 410 43.02 15.80 10.63
CA VAL A 410 43.02 16.85 11.66
C VAL A 410 42.59 16.29 13.01
N GLN A 411 43.12 16.85 14.10
CA GLN A 411 42.67 16.58 15.46
C GLN A 411 41.84 17.71 16.04
N ASP A 412 40.77 17.36 16.74
CA ASP A 412 40.00 18.33 17.51
C ASP A 412 40.67 18.69 18.86
N ILE A 413 40.09 19.63 19.61
CA ILE A 413 40.64 20.03 20.92
C ILE A 413 40.56 18.92 22.00
N LYS A 414 39.79 17.85 21.77
CA LYS A 414 39.65 16.67 22.63
C LYS A 414 40.56 15.51 22.19
N ASP A 415 41.51 15.75 21.27
CA ASP A 415 42.46 14.75 20.75
C ASP A 415 41.82 13.63 19.90
N ARG A 416 40.63 13.85 19.33
CA ARG A 416 40.02 12.93 18.36
C ARG A 416 40.51 13.26 16.95
N SER A 417 40.95 12.26 16.20
CA SER A 417 41.38 12.41 14.79
C SER A 417 40.20 12.24 13.84
N PHE A 418 40.15 13.08 12.80
CA PHE A 418 39.20 13.04 11.72
C PHE A 418 39.97 13.06 10.40
N THR A 419 39.60 12.19 9.47
CA THR A 419 40.20 12.13 8.14
C THR A 419 39.19 12.49 7.07
N TYR A 420 39.69 13.00 5.95
CA TYR A 420 38.91 13.17 4.74
C TYR A 420 39.73 12.67 3.55
N PRO A 421 39.27 11.59 2.90
CA PRO A 421 38.01 10.88 3.16
C PRO A 421 37.99 10.14 4.51
N SER A 422 36.80 9.96 5.06
CA SER A 422 36.53 9.46 6.43
C SER A 422 36.85 7.97 6.63
N ILE A 423 36.71 7.16 5.58
CA ILE A 423 37.06 5.74 5.56
C ILE A 423 38.24 5.52 4.61
N LEU A 424 39.39 5.16 5.18
CA LEU A 424 40.63 4.95 4.42
C LEU A 424 40.72 3.52 3.86
N VAL A 425 40.14 3.32 2.68
CA VAL A 425 40.25 2.09 1.88
C VAL A 425 40.78 2.41 0.48
N ALA A 426 41.38 1.43 -0.20
CA ALA A 426 42.17 1.62 -1.42
C ALA A 426 41.47 2.43 -2.53
N ASP A 427 40.15 2.35 -2.62
CA ASP A 427 39.34 3.00 -3.65
C ASP A 427 38.66 4.31 -3.19
N ARG A 428 38.98 4.81 -1.99
CA ARG A 428 38.40 6.06 -1.44
C ARG A 428 39.39 7.20 -1.29
N TYR A 429 40.67 7.03 -1.60
CA TYR A 429 41.61 8.16 -1.54
C TYR A 429 41.33 9.19 -2.64
N PHE A 430 41.60 10.46 -2.34
CA PHE A 430 41.72 11.45 -3.40
C PHE A 430 42.87 11.08 -4.31
N SER A 431 42.71 11.33 -5.61
CA SER A 431 43.79 11.07 -6.54
C SER A 431 43.77 12.02 -7.72
N PHE A 432 44.98 12.34 -8.19
CA PHE A 432 45.20 13.03 -9.45
C PHE A 432 46.41 12.42 -10.14
N SER A 433 46.48 12.60 -11.45
CA SER A 433 47.56 12.08 -12.26
C SER A 433 48.16 13.13 -13.19
N THR A 434 49.39 12.85 -13.63
CA THR A 434 50.15 13.75 -14.48
C THR A 434 50.35 13.18 -15.88
N ASN A 435 49.33 13.26 -16.74
CA ASN A 435 49.38 12.81 -18.14
C ASN A 435 49.12 13.96 -19.12
N VAL A 436 49.56 13.79 -20.36
CA VAL A 436 49.16 14.67 -21.46
C VAL A 436 47.74 14.32 -21.89
N ASP A 437 46.88 15.32 -21.98
CA ASP A 437 45.53 15.15 -22.51
C ASP A 437 45.49 15.27 -24.04
N ALA A 438 44.76 14.37 -24.67
CA ALA A 438 44.52 14.36 -26.11
C ALA A 438 43.09 13.91 -26.48
N ALA A 439 42.23 13.68 -25.49
CA ALA A 439 40.84 13.33 -25.69
C ALA A 439 39.98 14.61 -25.65
N ALA A 440 38.85 14.61 -26.36
CA ALA A 440 37.88 15.69 -26.20
C ALA A 440 36.89 15.33 -25.10
N PRO A 441 36.33 16.32 -24.38
CA PRO A 441 35.29 16.09 -23.38
C PRO A 441 34.12 15.27 -23.94
N ILE A 442 33.49 14.45 -23.12
CA ILE A 442 32.27 13.71 -23.45
C ILE A 442 31.07 14.47 -22.86
N ILE A 443 30.10 14.83 -23.69
CA ILE A 443 28.87 15.53 -23.29
C ILE A 443 27.68 14.57 -23.40
N THR A 444 26.95 14.38 -22.31
CA THR A 444 25.64 13.71 -22.28
C THR A 444 24.59 14.72 -21.80
N HIS A 445 23.48 14.83 -22.53
CA HIS A 445 22.41 15.80 -22.25
C HIS A 445 21.06 15.30 -22.77
N THR A 446 20.01 15.45 -21.97
CA THR A 446 18.62 15.20 -22.37
C THR A 446 17.90 16.54 -22.59
N PRO A 447 17.49 16.87 -23.82
CA PRO A 447 16.75 18.09 -24.10
C PRO A 447 15.38 18.17 -23.43
N PRO A 448 14.94 19.37 -23.03
CA PRO A 448 13.51 19.63 -22.82
C PRO A 448 12.71 19.40 -24.12
N ASN A 449 11.40 19.17 -24.03
CA ASN A 449 10.54 19.00 -25.21
C ASN A 449 10.18 20.34 -25.89
N PHE A 450 9.96 21.38 -25.08
CA PHE A 450 9.51 22.70 -25.53
C PHE A 450 9.84 23.78 -24.48
N VAL A 451 9.56 25.04 -24.81
CA VAL A 451 9.61 26.19 -23.90
C VAL A 451 8.22 26.84 -23.88
N ARG A 452 7.69 27.24 -22.73
CA ARG A 452 6.41 27.95 -22.66
C ARG A 452 6.62 29.45 -22.84
N THR A 453 5.61 30.13 -23.37
CA THR A 453 5.61 31.61 -23.44
C THR A 453 5.64 32.28 -22.05
N SER A 454 5.24 31.55 -21.00
CA SER A 454 5.28 31.99 -19.61
C SER A 454 6.62 31.75 -18.90
N ASP A 455 7.50 30.92 -19.46
CA ASP A 455 8.75 30.55 -18.81
C ASP A 455 9.67 31.77 -18.66
N GLN A 456 10.23 31.95 -17.47
CA GLN A 456 11.19 33.03 -17.22
C GLN A 456 12.63 32.58 -17.46
N THR A 457 12.90 31.29 -17.28
CA THR A 457 14.24 30.71 -17.41
C THR A 457 14.18 29.39 -18.18
N LEU A 458 15.14 29.15 -19.07
CA LEU A 458 15.42 27.85 -19.64
C LEU A 458 16.61 27.24 -18.90
N SER A 459 16.34 26.18 -18.13
CA SER A 459 17.37 25.42 -17.42
C SER A 459 17.83 24.24 -18.26
N LEU A 460 19.15 24.07 -18.39
CA LEU A 460 19.78 22.97 -19.10
C LEU A 460 20.82 22.32 -18.19
N GLU A 461 20.80 20.99 -18.11
CA GLU A 461 21.77 20.18 -17.38
C GLU A 461 22.57 19.30 -18.34
N ALA A 462 23.88 19.16 -18.16
CA ALA A 462 24.67 18.21 -18.92
C ALA A 462 25.74 17.55 -18.05
N LYS A 463 25.98 16.25 -18.24
CA LYS A 463 27.17 15.56 -17.71
C LYS A 463 28.32 15.74 -18.70
N ILE A 464 29.40 16.36 -18.25
CA ILE A 464 30.54 16.74 -19.10
C ILE A 464 31.82 16.23 -18.44
N SER A 465 32.32 15.09 -18.90
CA SER A 465 33.52 14.46 -18.34
C SER A 465 34.71 14.57 -19.27
N ASP A 466 35.91 14.74 -18.69
CA ASP A 466 37.18 14.67 -19.42
C ASP A 466 38.35 14.37 -18.47
N PHE A 467 39.55 14.14 -19.02
CA PHE A 467 40.76 13.94 -18.23
C PHE A 467 41.19 15.24 -17.51
N LEU A 468 41.09 16.40 -18.16
CA LEU A 468 41.34 17.71 -17.57
C LEU A 468 40.03 18.49 -17.31
N PRO A 469 40.05 19.53 -16.45
CA PRO A 469 38.90 20.41 -16.24
C PRO A 469 38.36 21.00 -17.54
N VAL A 470 37.03 21.14 -17.59
CA VAL A 470 36.31 21.55 -18.79
C VAL A 470 35.61 22.88 -18.59
N ASN A 471 35.73 23.77 -19.57
CA ASN A 471 34.88 24.95 -19.72
C ASN A 471 33.73 24.63 -20.66
N ALA A 472 32.50 24.73 -20.17
CA ALA A 472 31.30 24.46 -20.95
C ALA A 472 30.45 25.70 -21.16
N THR A 473 29.86 25.82 -22.35
CA THR A 473 28.99 26.93 -22.75
C THR A 473 27.81 26.41 -23.57
N VAL A 474 26.70 27.15 -23.55
CA VAL A 474 25.59 26.95 -24.46
C VAL A 474 25.46 28.16 -25.37
N GLU A 475 25.47 27.93 -26.69
CA GLU A 475 25.03 28.93 -27.66
C GLU A 475 23.57 28.71 -27.99
N TYR A 476 22.78 29.79 -28.08
CA TYR A 476 21.35 29.71 -28.37
C TYR A 476 20.85 30.92 -29.16
N PHE A 477 19.74 30.75 -29.90
CA PHE A 477 19.04 31.83 -30.61
C PHE A 477 17.56 31.48 -30.82
N ILE A 478 16.76 32.48 -31.18
CA ILE A 478 15.32 32.31 -31.47
C ILE A 478 15.09 32.57 -32.96
N ASN A 479 14.40 31.66 -33.66
CA ASN A 479 13.98 31.82 -35.07
C ASN A 479 15.07 32.25 -36.06
N GLY A 480 16.32 31.80 -35.87
CA GLY A 480 17.46 32.25 -36.68
C GLY A 480 17.92 33.69 -36.40
N GLY A 481 17.57 34.25 -35.25
CA GLY A 481 18.01 35.55 -34.76
C GLY A 481 19.49 35.58 -34.34
N ASN A 482 19.87 36.58 -33.54
CA ASN A 482 21.25 36.71 -33.08
C ASN A 482 21.60 35.62 -32.06
N THR A 483 22.74 34.97 -32.26
CA THR A 483 23.31 34.01 -31.30
C THR A 483 23.71 34.71 -30.00
N GLN A 484 23.27 34.11 -28.90
CA GLN A 484 23.62 34.44 -27.53
C GLN A 484 24.38 33.27 -26.91
N THR A 485 25.08 33.52 -25.80
CA THR A 485 25.86 32.49 -25.10
C THR A 485 25.64 32.59 -23.61
N ALA A 486 25.44 31.45 -22.95
CA ALA A 486 25.47 31.32 -21.50
C ALA A 486 26.54 30.30 -21.09
N ASN A 487 27.05 30.43 -19.86
CA ASN A 487 28.04 29.50 -19.32
C ASN A 487 27.33 28.36 -18.59
N PHE A 488 27.86 27.17 -18.73
CA PHE A 488 27.59 26.09 -17.80
C PHE A 488 28.48 26.25 -16.58
N THR A 489 27.92 26.01 -15.40
CA THR A 489 28.66 26.00 -14.14
C THR A 489 28.69 24.57 -13.64
N LEU A 490 29.87 24.07 -13.25
CA LEU A 490 29.99 22.77 -12.59
C LEU A 490 29.25 22.87 -11.25
N THR A 491 28.20 22.07 -11.10
CA THR A 491 27.39 22.03 -9.87
C THR A 491 27.70 20.80 -9.02
N GLU A 492 28.20 19.73 -9.62
CA GLU A 492 28.57 18.50 -8.90
C GLU A 492 29.87 17.92 -9.47
N TYR A 493 30.93 17.88 -8.65
CA TYR A 493 32.27 17.51 -9.09
C TYR A 493 32.39 16.00 -9.40
N GLU A 494 31.86 15.14 -8.53
CA GLU A 494 31.98 13.67 -8.64
C GLU A 494 31.31 13.11 -9.90
N THR A 495 30.11 13.61 -10.22
CA THR A 495 29.34 13.18 -11.42
C THR A 495 29.68 13.98 -12.66
N SER A 496 30.53 15.01 -12.54
CA SER A 496 30.83 15.99 -13.60
C SER A 496 29.56 16.64 -14.17
N THR A 497 28.62 17.01 -13.30
CA THR A 497 27.34 17.60 -13.71
C THR A 497 27.42 19.12 -13.76
N TYR A 498 27.00 19.67 -14.90
CA TYR A 498 27.01 21.09 -15.19
C TYR A 498 25.60 21.60 -15.42
N ASN A 499 25.30 22.79 -14.89
CA ASN A 499 24.02 23.46 -15.11
C ASN A 499 24.18 24.85 -15.76
N ALA A 500 23.25 25.17 -16.66
CA ALA A 500 23.09 26.49 -17.26
C ALA A 500 21.65 26.97 -17.06
N SER A 501 21.49 28.17 -16.50
CA SER A 501 20.20 28.85 -16.40
C SER A 501 20.18 30.06 -17.33
N ILE A 502 19.31 30.03 -18.33
CA ILE A 502 19.19 31.05 -19.36
C ILE A 502 17.96 31.91 -19.06
N ASP A 503 18.13 33.18 -18.74
CA ASP A 503 17.01 34.12 -18.63
C ASP A 503 16.37 34.37 -20.00
N ILE A 504 15.13 33.93 -20.16
CA ILE A 504 14.33 34.07 -21.37
C ILE A 504 13.15 35.03 -21.19
N SER A 505 12.96 35.58 -19.98
CA SER A 505 11.82 36.44 -19.61
C SER A 505 11.69 37.69 -20.50
N ASN A 506 12.82 38.24 -20.96
CA ASN A 506 12.87 39.46 -21.78
C ASN A 506 12.91 39.19 -23.29
N LEU A 507 12.83 37.92 -23.72
CA LEU A 507 12.94 37.55 -25.13
C LEU A 507 11.62 37.69 -25.89
N GLY A 508 10.50 37.87 -25.19
CA GLY A 508 9.19 38.11 -25.79
C GLY A 508 8.71 36.93 -26.64
N LEU A 509 8.98 35.71 -26.18
CA LEU A 509 8.64 34.47 -26.87
C LEU A 509 7.12 34.40 -27.13
N VAL A 510 6.76 34.04 -28.36
CA VAL A 510 5.36 33.81 -28.75
C VAL A 510 5.19 32.38 -29.28
N GLU A 511 3.97 31.85 -29.19
CA GLU A 511 3.66 30.52 -29.70
C GLU A 511 4.07 30.40 -31.18
N GLY A 512 4.79 29.32 -31.50
CA GLY A 512 5.34 29.06 -32.82
C GLY A 512 6.76 29.57 -33.05
N ASP A 513 7.36 30.27 -32.09
CA ASP A 513 8.81 30.51 -32.07
C ASP A 513 9.57 29.19 -31.88
N VAL A 514 10.84 29.15 -32.29
CA VAL A 514 11.76 28.02 -32.06
C VAL A 514 13.01 28.54 -31.37
N VAL A 515 13.31 27.99 -30.19
CA VAL A 515 14.57 28.20 -29.47
C VAL A 515 15.55 27.12 -29.90
N SER A 516 16.62 27.52 -30.57
CA SER A 516 17.68 26.61 -31.02
C SER A 516 18.91 26.75 -30.12
N TYR A 517 19.50 25.64 -29.65
CA TYR A 517 20.71 25.68 -28.83
C TYR A 517 21.71 24.56 -29.12
N LYS A 518 22.98 24.80 -28.73
CA LYS A 518 24.08 23.84 -28.83
C LYS A 518 25.04 24.01 -27.66
N ILE A 519 25.40 22.92 -27.01
CA ILE A 519 26.36 22.85 -25.92
C ILE A 519 27.76 22.65 -26.51
N THR A 520 28.74 23.39 -26.03
CA THR A 520 30.16 23.25 -26.39
C THR A 520 30.99 23.11 -25.12
N ALA A 521 31.79 22.05 -25.06
CA ALA A 521 32.71 21.77 -23.97
C ALA A 521 34.15 21.80 -24.49
N THR A 522 35.03 22.52 -23.80
CA THR A 522 36.44 22.68 -24.15
C THR A 522 37.30 22.45 -22.92
N ASP A 523 38.24 21.50 -23.00
CA ASP A 523 39.19 21.23 -21.91
C ASP A 523 40.21 22.37 -21.74
N ILE A 524 40.99 22.31 -20.67
CA ILE A 524 42.07 23.26 -20.38
C ILE A 524 43.47 22.75 -20.80
N ALA A 525 43.56 21.77 -21.68
CA ALA A 525 44.84 21.24 -22.15
C ALA A 525 45.67 22.30 -22.87
N GLY A 526 47.00 22.13 -22.90
CA GLY A 526 47.91 23.02 -23.61
C GLY A 526 47.63 23.08 -25.12
N ASN A 527 47.02 22.02 -25.66
CA ASN A 527 46.31 22.04 -26.94
C ASN A 527 44.83 21.69 -26.67
N PRO A 528 43.93 22.69 -26.53
CA PRO A 528 42.57 22.43 -26.08
C PRO A 528 41.81 21.51 -27.05
N ASN A 529 41.18 20.46 -26.51
CA ASN A 529 40.24 19.64 -27.27
C ASN A 529 38.81 20.10 -26.97
N SER A 530 37.87 19.80 -27.87
CA SER A 530 36.49 20.27 -27.71
C SER A 530 35.50 19.32 -28.34
N SER A 531 34.32 19.27 -27.75
CA SER A 531 33.15 18.54 -28.24
C SER A 531 31.90 19.42 -28.23
N VAL A 532 30.88 19.00 -28.98
CA VAL A 532 29.61 19.71 -29.07
C VAL A 532 28.43 18.74 -28.99
N PHE A 533 27.34 19.18 -28.37
CA PHE A 533 26.06 18.49 -28.35
C PHE A 533 24.95 19.42 -28.86
N PRO A 534 24.15 19.01 -29.87
CA PRO A 534 24.32 17.79 -30.66
C PRO A 534 25.56 17.87 -31.56
N VAL A 535 26.06 16.70 -32.02
CA VAL A 535 27.27 16.60 -32.87
C VAL A 535 27.16 17.35 -34.20
N SER A 536 25.94 17.65 -34.65
CA SER A 536 25.66 18.48 -35.83
C SER A 536 24.35 19.23 -35.65
N GLY A 537 24.29 20.48 -36.11
CA GLY A 537 23.07 21.30 -36.03
C GLY A 537 22.87 21.91 -34.64
N PHE A 538 21.60 22.07 -34.28
CA PHE A 538 21.14 22.59 -33.00
C PHE A 538 20.00 21.70 -32.50
N THR A 539 19.83 21.62 -31.18
CA THR A 539 18.57 21.17 -30.60
C THR A 539 17.53 22.27 -30.78
N GLU A 540 16.33 21.92 -31.22
CA GLU A 540 15.24 22.87 -31.48
C GLU A 540 14.08 22.62 -30.53
N LEU A 541 13.74 23.63 -29.73
CA LEU A 541 12.61 23.63 -28.80
C LEU A 541 11.51 24.52 -29.35
N ASN A 542 10.32 23.99 -29.55
CA ASN A 542 9.17 24.80 -29.94
C ASN A 542 8.71 25.65 -28.76
N VAL A 543 8.28 26.88 -29.04
CA VAL A 543 7.62 27.73 -28.05
C VAL A 543 6.12 27.49 -28.10
N VAL A 544 5.54 27.16 -26.96
CA VAL A 544 4.11 26.83 -26.82
C VAL A 544 3.42 27.79 -25.85
N ALA A 545 2.13 28.06 -26.08
CA ALA A 545 1.30 28.79 -25.12
C ALA A 545 0.47 27.83 -24.28
N THR A 546 0.16 28.25 -23.05
CA THR A 546 -0.81 27.58 -22.18
C THR A 546 -2.20 28.12 -22.49
N ALA A 547 -3.20 27.25 -22.62
CA ALA A 547 -4.59 27.66 -22.82
C ALA A 547 -5.23 28.18 -21.52
N ASP A 548 -6.41 28.80 -21.63
CA ASP A 548 -7.19 29.19 -20.45
C ASP A 548 -7.63 27.94 -19.67
N PRO A 549 -7.61 27.97 -18.33
CA PRO A 549 -7.93 26.81 -17.49
C PRO A 549 -9.42 26.44 -17.55
N VAL A 550 -9.73 25.14 -17.48
CA VAL A 550 -11.09 24.59 -17.51
C VAL A 550 -11.41 23.81 -16.24
N SER A 551 -12.69 23.72 -15.88
CA SER A 551 -13.11 22.99 -14.67
C SER A 551 -13.32 21.48 -14.87
N PHE A 552 -13.27 20.98 -16.11
CA PHE A 552 -13.38 19.57 -16.46
C PHE A 552 -12.79 19.35 -17.86
N TYR A 553 -12.42 18.11 -18.17
CA TYR A 553 -11.93 17.71 -19.48
C TYR A 553 -12.41 16.29 -19.81
N PHE A 554 -12.72 16.03 -21.08
CA PHE A 554 -13.07 14.69 -21.56
C PHE A 554 -12.55 14.50 -22.98
N ASN A 555 -11.96 13.33 -23.26
CA ASN A 555 -11.55 12.91 -24.59
C ASN A 555 -11.60 11.38 -24.73
N ASP A 556 -12.30 10.89 -25.75
CA ASP A 556 -12.38 9.48 -26.13
C ASP A 556 -11.40 9.10 -27.25
N PHE A 557 -10.54 10.05 -27.66
CA PHE A 557 -9.48 9.93 -28.67
C PHE A 557 -9.89 9.43 -30.07
N ASN A 558 -11.19 9.21 -30.29
CA ASN A 558 -11.79 8.73 -31.54
C ASN A 558 -11.60 9.69 -32.71
N ASP A 559 -11.65 11.01 -32.47
CA ASP A 559 -11.18 12.02 -33.42
C ASP A 559 -9.72 12.34 -33.15
N VAL A 560 -8.83 11.48 -33.67
CA VAL A 560 -7.38 11.57 -33.45
C VAL A 560 -6.78 12.93 -33.82
N THR A 561 -7.39 13.67 -34.76
CA THR A 561 -6.91 15.00 -35.16
C THR A 561 -7.33 16.06 -34.16
N ALA A 562 -8.59 16.03 -33.70
CA ALA A 562 -9.08 16.93 -32.67
C ALA A 562 -8.34 16.69 -31.35
N ALA A 563 -8.21 15.42 -30.94
CA ALA A 563 -7.54 15.03 -29.71
C ALA A 563 -6.06 15.42 -29.70
N ALA A 564 -5.31 15.22 -30.80
CA ALA A 564 -3.94 15.74 -30.94
C ALA A 564 -3.83 17.28 -30.79
N GLY A 565 -4.94 18.01 -31.02
CA GLY A 565 -5.02 19.44 -30.78
C GLY A 565 -4.92 19.84 -29.32
N ASP A 566 -5.28 18.96 -28.38
CA ASP A 566 -5.36 19.22 -26.94
C ASP A 566 -4.04 18.98 -26.21
N PHE A 567 -3.05 18.37 -26.86
CA PHE A 567 -1.75 18.03 -26.27
C PHE A 567 -0.61 18.76 -26.96
N HIS A 568 0.43 19.10 -26.20
CA HIS A 568 1.70 19.56 -26.77
C HIS A 568 2.35 18.42 -27.55
N SER A 569 3.00 18.75 -28.67
CA SER A 569 3.68 17.75 -29.48
C SER A 569 4.76 17.04 -28.67
N SER A 570 4.75 15.72 -28.71
CA SER A 570 5.76 14.85 -28.10
C SER A 570 6.47 14.04 -29.19
N SER A 571 7.75 13.74 -28.99
CA SER A 571 8.50 12.82 -29.84
C SER A 571 8.23 11.36 -29.53
N ASN A 572 7.67 11.05 -28.35
CA ASN A 572 7.57 9.69 -27.80
C ASN A 572 6.14 9.26 -27.46
N PHE A 573 5.18 10.14 -27.75
CA PHE A 573 3.76 9.87 -27.65
C PHE A 573 3.05 10.38 -28.90
N SER A 574 1.98 9.68 -29.29
CA SER A 574 1.13 10.06 -30.40
C SER A 574 -0.30 9.60 -30.16
N ILE A 575 -1.27 10.38 -30.66
CA ILE A 575 -2.68 9.98 -30.67
C ILE A 575 -2.99 9.39 -32.04
N LYS A 576 -3.39 8.12 -32.07
CA LYS A 576 -3.55 7.34 -33.30
C LYS A 576 -4.43 6.11 -33.07
N GLU A 577 -4.95 5.55 -34.15
CA GLU A 577 -5.45 4.17 -34.19
C GLU A 577 -4.25 3.21 -34.24
N GLU A 578 -4.11 2.34 -33.23
CA GLU A 578 -3.01 1.37 -33.14
C GLU A 578 -3.50 -0.06 -33.45
N SER A 579 -2.62 -0.88 -34.05
CA SER A 579 -2.96 -2.26 -34.39
C SER A 579 -3.30 -3.07 -33.14
N GLY A 580 -4.52 -3.63 -33.09
CA GLY A 580 -5.01 -4.40 -31.94
C GLY A 580 -6.03 -3.66 -31.08
N PHE A 581 -6.36 -2.42 -31.45
CA PHE A 581 -7.41 -1.58 -30.88
C PHE A 581 -8.42 -1.23 -31.97
N ASP A 582 -9.71 -1.17 -31.61
CA ASP A 582 -10.80 -0.89 -32.57
C ASP A 582 -10.90 0.60 -32.94
N ASP A 583 -10.36 1.50 -32.12
CA ASP A 583 -10.41 2.96 -32.30
C ASP A 583 -9.12 3.69 -31.85
N GLY A 584 -9.18 5.02 -31.75
CA GLY A 584 -8.02 5.86 -31.51
C GLY A 584 -7.76 6.05 -30.01
N ALA A 585 -6.49 6.05 -29.59
CA ALA A 585 -6.10 6.30 -28.20
C ALA A 585 -4.80 7.12 -28.13
N LEU A 586 -4.42 7.56 -26.93
CA LEU A 586 -3.10 8.12 -26.66
C LEU A 586 -2.10 6.98 -26.45
N HIS A 587 -1.06 6.92 -27.28
CA HIS A 587 -0.05 5.86 -27.27
C HIS A 587 1.33 6.43 -27.01
N SER A 588 2.13 5.76 -26.18
CA SER A 588 3.59 5.90 -26.20
C SER A 588 4.18 5.34 -27.51
N ASP A 589 5.49 5.47 -27.69
CA ASP A 589 6.21 4.65 -28.65
C ASP A 589 6.03 3.16 -28.32
N HIS A 590 5.92 2.34 -29.36
CA HIS A 590 5.73 0.89 -29.27
C HIS A 590 6.75 0.13 -30.13
N PRO A 591 7.79 -0.49 -29.55
CA PRO A 591 8.17 -0.40 -28.14
C PRO A 591 8.70 1.00 -27.77
N TYR A 592 8.68 1.34 -26.48
CA TYR A 592 9.43 2.49 -25.97
C TYR A 592 10.93 2.16 -25.90
N ALA A 593 11.79 3.18 -25.85
CA ALA A 593 13.23 2.99 -25.82
C ALA A 593 13.77 2.89 -24.39
N ASN A 594 14.91 2.22 -24.20
CA ASN A 594 15.64 2.25 -22.93
C ASN A 594 16.11 3.68 -22.62
N GLY A 595 16.33 3.92 -21.33
CA GLY A 595 17.02 5.07 -20.78
C GLY A 595 18.40 5.28 -21.40
N THR A 596 18.67 6.52 -21.83
CA THR A 596 19.96 6.91 -22.44
C THR A 596 20.45 8.27 -21.96
N GLY A 597 19.72 8.90 -21.04
CA GLY A 597 20.07 10.18 -20.45
C GLY A 597 21.07 10.04 -19.31
N THR A 598 21.06 11.02 -18.41
CA THR A 598 21.80 10.97 -17.16
C THR A 598 21.45 9.68 -16.40
N ASN A 599 22.46 8.98 -15.85
CA ASN A 599 22.32 7.68 -15.18
C ASN A 599 21.75 6.56 -16.07
N ASN A 600 21.77 6.74 -17.38
CA ASN A 600 21.14 5.85 -18.36
C ASN A 600 19.63 5.74 -18.14
N GLU A 601 18.99 6.84 -17.72
CA GLU A 601 17.55 6.96 -17.52
C GLU A 601 16.95 7.91 -18.57
N SER A 602 15.68 7.73 -18.91
CA SER A 602 14.93 8.62 -19.80
C SER A 602 13.53 8.89 -19.23
N SER A 603 12.98 10.07 -19.52
CA SER A 603 11.58 10.39 -19.29
C SER A 603 10.89 10.74 -20.60
N TYR A 604 9.91 9.94 -20.98
CA TYR A 604 9.04 10.16 -22.14
C TYR A 604 7.76 10.83 -21.66
N ILE A 605 7.42 12.00 -22.22
CA ILE A 605 6.35 12.84 -21.67
C ILE A 605 5.40 13.29 -22.78
N ILE A 606 4.11 13.37 -22.46
CA ILE A 606 3.13 14.18 -23.19
C ILE A 606 2.29 15.01 -22.21
N GLU A 607 2.10 16.29 -22.54
CA GLU A 607 1.45 17.27 -21.67
C GLU A 607 0.19 17.83 -22.32
N MET A 608 -0.86 17.99 -21.51
CA MET A 608 -2.11 18.65 -21.91
C MET A 608 -1.90 20.16 -22.05
N LYS A 609 -2.44 20.78 -23.10
CA LYS A 609 -2.38 22.24 -23.31
C LYS A 609 -3.27 23.03 -22.37
N VAL A 610 -4.33 22.39 -21.90
CA VAL A 610 -5.40 23.03 -21.12
C VAL A 610 -5.20 22.71 -19.64
N PRO A 611 -4.94 23.71 -18.78
CA PRO A 611 -4.89 23.49 -17.34
C PRO A 611 -6.27 23.15 -16.78
N ILE A 612 -6.29 22.43 -15.66
CA ILE A 612 -7.49 22.04 -14.92
C ILE A 612 -7.61 22.88 -13.66
N ILE A 613 -8.79 23.45 -13.42
CA ILE A 613 -9.15 24.03 -12.12
C ILE A 613 -9.66 22.89 -11.24
N VAL A 614 -8.92 22.57 -10.17
CA VAL A 614 -9.28 21.53 -9.21
C VAL A 614 -10.59 21.90 -8.52
N ARG A 615 -11.61 21.04 -8.59
CA ARG A 615 -12.93 21.33 -8.02
C ARG A 615 -12.96 21.12 -6.50
N SER A 616 -13.85 21.84 -5.82
CA SER A 616 -14.19 21.54 -4.43
C SER A 616 -15.12 20.33 -4.36
N GLY A 617 -14.74 19.29 -3.63
CA GLY A 617 -15.47 18.02 -3.57
C GLY A 617 -14.72 16.94 -4.35
N GLU A 618 -15.43 16.11 -5.10
CA GLU A 618 -14.87 14.97 -5.82
C GLU A 618 -14.11 15.42 -7.09
N ALA A 619 -12.79 15.52 -7.03
CA ALA A 619 -11.91 15.95 -8.13
C ALA A 619 -11.37 14.73 -8.90
N ILE A 620 -12.30 13.88 -9.34
CA ILE A 620 -11.99 12.55 -9.87
C ILE A 620 -11.37 12.62 -11.27
N VAL A 621 -10.31 11.84 -11.49
CA VAL A 621 -9.76 11.51 -12.81
C VAL A 621 -10.07 10.04 -13.09
N SER A 622 -10.51 9.72 -14.31
CA SER A 622 -10.64 8.35 -14.77
C SER A 622 -10.23 8.17 -16.22
N TYR A 623 -9.67 7.02 -16.57
CA TYR A 623 -9.32 6.64 -17.94
C TYR A 623 -9.16 5.13 -18.05
N ASP A 624 -9.23 4.60 -19.26
CA ASP A 624 -8.87 3.21 -19.57
C ASP A 624 -7.42 3.15 -20.03
N GLU A 625 -6.69 2.09 -19.66
CA GLU A 625 -5.29 1.96 -20.08
C GLU A 625 -4.82 0.52 -20.32
N VAL A 626 -3.71 0.41 -21.05
CA VAL A 626 -2.88 -0.80 -21.15
C VAL A 626 -1.44 -0.44 -20.87
N VAL A 627 -0.82 -1.10 -19.87
CA VAL A 627 0.56 -0.82 -19.45
C VAL A 627 1.39 -2.09 -19.60
N LEU A 628 2.34 -2.07 -20.53
CA LEU A 628 3.29 -3.16 -20.78
C LEU A 628 4.71 -2.61 -20.73
N ILE A 629 5.09 -2.19 -19.53
CA ILE A 629 6.35 -1.56 -19.16
C ILE A 629 7.13 -2.53 -18.26
N GLU A 630 8.47 -2.44 -18.25
CA GLU A 630 9.32 -3.33 -17.45
C GLU A 630 8.88 -3.36 -15.98
N PRO A 631 8.59 -4.55 -15.42
CA PRO A 631 8.24 -4.68 -14.03
C PRO A 631 9.48 -4.56 -13.14
N GLY A 632 9.37 -3.84 -12.03
CA GLY A 632 10.36 -3.86 -10.96
C GLY A 632 10.49 -5.23 -10.25
N GLU A 633 11.46 -5.36 -9.35
CA GLU A 633 11.70 -6.59 -8.58
C GLU A 633 10.51 -6.97 -7.67
N ASP A 634 10.42 -8.24 -7.26
CA ASP A 634 9.34 -8.68 -6.37
C ASP A 634 9.33 -7.88 -5.06
N ASN A 635 8.17 -7.28 -4.74
CA ASN A 635 7.91 -6.45 -3.55
C ASN A 635 8.57 -5.05 -3.55
N THR A 636 9.03 -4.53 -4.69
CA THR A 636 9.43 -3.12 -4.79
C THR A 636 8.23 -2.22 -5.01
N GLU A 637 8.23 -1.07 -4.35
CA GLU A 637 7.20 -0.02 -4.45
C GLU A 637 7.75 1.21 -5.20
N PHE A 638 6.85 2.08 -5.66
CA PHE A 638 7.22 3.25 -6.44
C PHE A 638 8.22 4.13 -5.67
N GLY A 639 9.38 4.39 -6.25
CA GLY A 639 10.48 5.14 -5.62
C GLY A 639 11.65 4.26 -5.14
N ASP A 640 11.49 2.95 -5.05
CA ASP A 640 12.58 2.03 -4.72
C ASP A 640 13.61 1.91 -5.85
N ASP A 641 14.89 1.70 -5.51
CA ASP A 641 15.99 1.42 -6.46
C ASP A 641 15.67 0.25 -7.42
N GLY A 642 14.83 -0.70 -7.00
CA GLY A 642 14.40 -1.86 -7.79
C GLY A 642 13.07 -1.68 -8.52
N PHE A 643 12.55 -0.45 -8.62
CA PHE A 643 11.38 -0.08 -9.41
C PHE A 643 11.83 0.52 -10.76
N TYR A 644 12.20 -0.37 -11.69
CA TYR A 644 12.93 -0.02 -12.92
C TYR A 644 12.22 0.99 -13.82
N ASP A 645 11.13 0.60 -14.46
CA ASP A 645 10.37 1.45 -15.36
C ASP A 645 8.98 1.71 -14.81
N TYR A 646 8.38 2.87 -15.12
CA TYR A 646 7.03 3.17 -14.65
C TYR A 646 6.28 4.17 -15.52
N ALA A 647 4.96 3.98 -15.61
CA ALA A 647 4.01 4.99 -16.07
C ALA A 647 3.53 5.81 -14.87
N VAL A 648 3.39 7.13 -15.05
CA VAL A 648 2.88 8.04 -14.02
C VAL A 648 2.13 9.19 -14.66
N ILE A 649 1.07 9.65 -13.99
CA ILE A 649 0.37 10.89 -14.32
C ILE A 649 0.73 11.93 -13.26
N GLU A 650 1.16 13.10 -13.71
CA GLU A 650 1.71 14.15 -12.84
C GLU A 650 0.99 15.47 -13.10
N ALA A 651 0.98 16.32 -12.08
CA ALA A 651 0.45 17.66 -12.16
C ALA A 651 1.44 18.73 -11.68
N SER A 652 1.27 19.95 -12.20
CA SER A 652 2.12 21.09 -11.86
C SER A 652 1.31 22.33 -11.54
N LYS A 653 1.67 23.01 -10.44
CA LYS A 653 1.06 24.27 -9.96
C LYS A 653 1.85 25.53 -10.34
N ASP A 654 3.05 25.37 -10.88
CA ASP A 654 4.01 26.44 -11.12
C ASP A 654 4.34 26.62 -12.61
N GLY A 655 3.37 26.29 -13.47
CA GLY A 655 3.50 26.40 -14.92
C GLY A 655 4.46 25.38 -15.50
N GLY A 656 4.63 24.22 -14.85
CA GLY A 656 5.43 23.09 -15.31
C GLY A 656 6.91 23.15 -14.94
N SER A 657 7.27 23.94 -13.93
CA SER A 657 8.64 24.03 -13.40
C SER A 657 8.95 22.86 -12.46
N SER A 658 7.97 22.46 -11.64
CA SER A 658 7.98 21.25 -10.84
C SER A 658 6.75 20.40 -11.17
N TRP A 659 6.86 19.08 -10.98
CA TRP A 659 5.80 18.11 -11.29
C TRP A 659 5.68 17.13 -10.14
N ILE A 660 4.46 16.95 -9.67
CA ILE A 660 4.11 16.10 -8.54
C ILE A 660 3.21 14.97 -9.08
N PRO A 661 3.51 13.69 -8.80
CA PRO A 661 2.62 12.59 -9.17
C PRO A 661 1.22 12.79 -8.59
N LEU A 662 0.18 12.70 -9.42
CA LEU A 662 -1.20 12.70 -8.92
C LEU A 662 -1.52 11.39 -8.19
N ILE A 663 -0.84 10.31 -8.60
CA ILE A 663 -0.80 8.99 -7.96
C ILE A 663 0.61 8.43 -8.13
N ASP A 664 0.97 7.44 -7.32
CA ASP A 664 2.23 6.72 -7.46
C ASP A 664 2.40 6.14 -8.87
N GLY A 665 3.64 6.10 -9.35
CA GLY A 665 3.99 5.44 -10.60
C GLY A 665 3.75 3.93 -10.53
N TYR A 666 3.50 3.31 -11.68
CA TYR A 666 3.16 1.90 -11.76
C TYR A 666 3.66 1.26 -13.05
N ASP A 667 3.83 -0.06 -13.02
CA ASP A 667 4.32 -0.85 -14.14
C ASP A 667 3.36 -2.02 -14.47
N ALA A 668 3.82 -3.01 -15.25
CA ALA A 668 3.01 -4.15 -15.64
C ALA A 668 2.47 -4.98 -14.44
N ARG A 669 3.08 -4.89 -13.24
CA ARG A 669 2.64 -5.60 -12.02
C ARG A 669 1.29 -5.09 -11.50
N ALA A 670 0.88 -3.88 -11.88
CA ALA A 670 -0.38 -3.28 -11.43
C ALA A 670 -1.62 -4.10 -11.83
N GLN A 671 -1.54 -4.92 -12.88
CA GLN A 671 -2.63 -5.82 -13.28
C GLN A 671 -2.10 -7.20 -13.67
N PRO A 672 -2.68 -8.30 -13.18
CA PRO A 672 -2.20 -9.65 -13.50
C PRO A 672 -2.17 -9.97 -15.00
N ILE A 673 -3.07 -9.40 -15.79
CA ILE A 673 -3.09 -9.61 -17.24
C ILE A 673 -1.94 -8.89 -17.95
N TRP A 674 -1.50 -7.74 -17.43
CA TRP A 674 -0.40 -6.95 -18.00
C TRP A 674 0.92 -7.65 -17.73
N LEU A 675 1.18 -8.00 -16.46
CA LEU A 675 2.38 -8.75 -16.04
C LEU A 675 2.51 -10.07 -16.82
N SER A 676 1.47 -10.91 -16.82
CA SER A 676 1.52 -12.19 -17.54
C SER A 676 1.68 -12.05 -19.06
N THR A 677 1.21 -10.94 -19.64
CA THR A 677 1.43 -10.65 -21.06
C THR A 677 2.85 -10.18 -21.33
N TYR A 678 3.40 -9.29 -20.50
CA TYR A 678 4.79 -8.83 -20.58
C TYR A 678 5.77 -10.01 -20.51
N ASP A 679 5.61 -10.87 -19.49
CA ASP A 679 6.47 -12.05 -19.26
C ASP A 679 6.31 -13.15 -20.33
N GLY A 680 5.20 -13.11 -21.07
CA GLY A 680 4.84 -14.14 -22.03
C GLY A 680 5.76 -14.22 -23.25
N SER A 681 6.52 -13.17 -23.54
CA SER A 681 7.35 -13.10 -24.76
C SER A 681 8.62 -12.26 -24.59
N ILE A 682 9.54 -12.72 -23.73
CA ILE A 682 10.85 -12.07 -23.52
C ILE A 682 11.90 -12.52 -24.56
N SER A 683 12.60 -11.56 -25.17
CA SER A 683 13.74 -11.79 -26.07
C SER A 683 14.84 -10.74 -25.82
N ASP A 684 16.07 -11.19 -25.54
CA ASP A 684 17.21 -10.31 -25.23
C ASP A 684 16.89 -9.28 -24.12
N ASN A 685 16.30 -9.77 -23.04
CA ASN A 685 15.78 -9.01 -21.87
C ASN A 685 14.54 -8.15 -22.13
N ASN A 686 14.17 -7.87 -23.37
CA ASN A 686 13.02 -7.02 -23.70
C ASN A 686 11.74 -7.84 -23.91
N SER A 687 10.59 -7.29 -23.53
CA SER A 687 9.31 -7.88 -23.90
C SER A 687 8.95 -7.54 -25.35
N THR A 688 8.61 -8.57 -26.12
CA THR A 688 8.11 -8.47 -27.50
C THR A 688 6.59 -8.63 -27.59
N ALA A 689 5.91 -8.67 -26.44
CA ALA A 689 4.46 -8.73 -26.38
C ALA A 689 3.84 -7.46 -26.96
N VAL A 690 2.58 -7.54 -27.37
CA VAL A 690 1.83 -6.41 -27.93
C VAL A 690 0.55 -6.17 -27.14
N GLY A 691 0.22 -4.90 -26.89
CA GLY A 691 -1.04 -4.50 -26.28
C GLY A 691 -2.24 -4.83 -27.19
N THR A 692 -3.40 -5.07 -26.58
CA THR A 692 -4.68 -5.26 -27.28
C THR A 692 -5.82 -4.65 -26.48
N GLU A 693 -6.90 -4.30 -27.15
CA GLU A 693 -8.09 -3.69 -26.53
C GLU A 693 -8.67 -4.50 -25.35
N SER A 694 -8.67 -5.83 -25.45
CA SER A 694 -9.15 -6.72 -24.37
C SER A 694 -8.42 -6.55 -23.02
N MET A 695 -7.26 -5.89 -23.04
CA MET A 695 -6.41 -5.65 -21.87
C MET A 695 -6.71 -4.34 -21.17
N TYR A 696 -7.58 -3.48 -21.71
CA TYR A 696 -7.95 -2.22 -21.07
C TYR A 696 -8.42 -2.44 -19.64
N ARG A 697 -7.90 -1.63 -18.72
CA ARG A 697 -8.39 -1.53 -17.35
C ARG A 697 -8.67 -0.08 -17.05
N SER A 698 -9.80 0.15 -16.39
CA SER A 698 -10.16 1.48 -15.92
C SER A 698 -9.36 1.82 -14.67
N ARG A 699 -8.82 3.04 -14.65
CA ARG A 699 -8.22 3.67 -13.48
C ARG A 699 -9.09 4.84 -13.06
N THR A 700 -9.26 4.99 -11.76
CA THR A 700 -9.98 6.11 -11.14
C THR A 700 -9.28 6.53 -9.85
N PHE A 701 -9.09 7.83 -9.64
CA PHE A 701 -8.54 8.39 -8.40
C PHE A 701 -9.03 9.83 -8.19
N ASP A 702 -8.98 10.35 -6.95
CA ASP A 702 -9.28 11.75 -6.65
C ASP A 702 -7.98 12.57 -6.61
N ILE A 703 -7.94 13.71 -7.29
CA ILE A 703 -6.80 14.64 -7.23
C ILE A 703 -6.57 15.11 -5.78
N LEU A 704 -7.64 15.26 -4.99
CA LEU A 704 -7.55 15.73 -3.60
C LEU A 704 -7.07 14.67 -2.60
N ASP A 705 -6.89 13.41 -3.01
CA ASP A 705 -6.25 12.40 -2.17
C ASP A 705 -4.74 12.70 -2.00
N ASN A 706 -4.15 13.47 -2.91
CA ASN A 706 -2.81 14.00 -2.77
C ASN A 706 -2.87 15.39 -2.10
N GLU A 707 -2.31 15.49 -0.89
CA GLU A 707 -2.36 16.68 -0.02
C GLU A 707 -1.69 17.94 -0.61
N GLU A 708 -0.89 17.79 -1.67
CA GLU A 708 -0.25 18.90 -2.40
C GLU A 708 -1.25 19.71 -3.25
N PHE A 709 -2.42 19.13 -3.54
CA PHE A 709 -3.47 19.75 -4.35
C PHE A 709 -4.69 20.09 -3.52
N ILE A 710 -5.17 21.33 -3.69
CA ILE A 710 -6.38 21.81 -3.03
C ILE A 710 -7.38 22.35 -4.05
N ALA A 711 -8.66 22.33 -3.65
CA ALA A 711 -9.72 22.90 -4.45
C ALA A 711 -9.44 24.37 -4.81
N GLY A 712 -9.53 24.69 -6.10
CA GLY A 712 -9.25 25.99 -6.68
C GLY A 712 -7.85 26.14 -7.27
N ASP A 713 -6.95 25.17 -7.08
CA ASP A 713 -5.67 25.15 -7.78
C ASP A 713 -5.88 25.09 -9.30
N GLU A 714 -5.04 25.80 -10.04
CA GLU A 714 -4.91 25.66 -11.49
C GLU A 714 -3.70 24.77 -11.78
N ILE A 715 -3.94 23.56 -12.28
CA ILE A 715 -2.91 22.55 -12.51
C ILE A 715 -2.73 22.22 -13.98
N LEU A 716 -1.49 22.09 -14.44
CA LEU A 716 -1.17 21.38 -15.68
C LEU A 716 -1.12 19.88 -15.41
N ILE A 717 -1.45 19.06 -16.41
CA ILE A 717 -1.41 17.59 -16.30
C ILE A 717 -0.56 17.02 -17.44
N ARG A 718 0.28 16.05 -17.12
CA ARG A 718 1.08 15.29 -18.09
C ARG A 718 1.10 13.79 -17.79
N PHE A 719 1.34 13.01 -18.82
CA PHE A 719 1.58 11.57 -18.76
C PHE A 719 3.07 11.33 -19.01
N ARG A 720 3.71 10.51 -18.18
CA ARG A 720 5.13 10.22 -18.25
C ARG A 720 5.41 8.72 -18.16
N ILE A 721 6.32 8.23 -19.01
CA ILE A 721 7.02 6.96 -18.79
C ILE A 721 8.45 7.29 -18.36
N PHE A 722 8.89 6.72 -17.25
CA PHE A 722 10.28 6.62 -16.88
C PHE A 722 10.85 5.28 -17.38
N ALA A 723 12.06 5.31 -17.93
CA ALA A 723 12.74 4.11 -18.42
C ALA A 723 14.21 4.08 -18.02
N ASP A 724 14.67 2.93 -17.53
CA ASP A 724 16.06 2.64 -17.18
C ASP A 724 16.86 2.02 -18.36
N GLU A 725 18.12 1.63 -18.12
CA GLU A 725 19.05 1.24 -19.17
C GLU A 725 18.83 -0.15 -19.79
N ALA A 726 18.06 -1.03 -19.17
CA ALA A 726 18.26 -2.47 -19.30
C ALA A 726 17.16 -3.21 -20.08
N ALA A 727 15.89 -2.86 -19.92
CA ALA A 727 14.83 -3.46 -20.72
C ALA A 727 13.77 -2.45 -21.17
N HIS A 728 12.91 -2.94 -22.07
CA HIS A 728 11.69 -2.24 -22.45
C HIS A 728 10.60 -3.24 -22.84
N GLY A 729 9.37 -2.74 -22.86
CA GLY A 729 8.21 -3.45 -23.37
C GLY A 729 7.49 -2.68 -24.47
N TRP A 730 6.22 -3.05 -24.67
CA TRP A 730 5.36 -2.39 -25.64
C TRP A 730 5.10 -0.93 -25.25
N GLY A 731 4.89 -0.62 -23.97
CA GLY A 731 4.66 0.75 -23.49
C GLY A 731 3.25 0.97 -22.94
N TRP A 732 2.71 2.18 -23.13
CA TRP A 732 1.46 2.63 -22.51
C TRP A 732 0.45 3.12 -23.54
N ALA A 733 -0.81 2.71 -23.38
CA ALA A 733 -1.96 3.28 -24.07
C ALA A 733 -2.98 3.82 -23.06
N VAL A 734 -3.53 4.99 -23.31
CA VAL A 734 -4.56 5.66 -22.49
C VAL A 734 -5.73 6.06 -23.39
N ASP A 735 -6.95 5.77 -22.93
CA ASP A 735 -8.19 6.05 -23.63
C ASP A 735 -9.30 6.50 -22.66
N ASN A 736 -10.38 7.09 -23.17
CA ASN A 736 -11.52 7.58 -22.40
C ASN A 736 -11.13 8.49 -21.22
N LEU A 737 -10.18 9.42 -21.46
CA LEU A 737 -9.68 10.32 -20.43
C LEU A 737 -10.75 11.30 -19.97
N ASN A 738 -11.14 11.17 -18.72
CA ASN A 738 -12.12 11.97 -18.03
C ASN A 738 -11.49 12.64 -16.81
N ILE A 739 -11.59 13.96 -16.71
CA ILE A 739 -11.14 14.75 -15.58
C ILE A 739 -12.31 15.58 -15.06
N GLN A 740 -12.77 15.24 -13.85
CA GLN A 740 -13.81 15.90 -13.07
C GLN A 740 -15.18 16.01 -13.75
N LEU A 741 -15.46 15.18 -14.76
CA LEU A 741 -16.79 15.05 -15.36
C LEU A 741 -17.51 13.82 -14.79
N ASP A 742 -18.74 14.01 -14.34
CA ASP A 742 -19.61 12.89 -13.99
C ASP A 742 -20.27 12.31 -15.23
N VAL A 743 -19.87 11.10 -15.61
CA VAL A 743 -20.45 10.33 -16.71
C VAL A 743 -21.09 9.02 -16.26
N THR A 744 -21.02 8.68 -14.98
CA THR A 744 -21.54 7.39 -14.47
C THR A 744 -22.91 7.61 -13.83
N PRO A 745 -23.97 6.90 -14.25
CA PRO A 745 -25.28 7.11 -13.67
C PRO A 745 -25.40 6.48 -12.27
N PRO A 746 -26.24 7.06 -11.37
CA PRO A 746 -26.49 6.51 -10.06
C PRO A 746 -26.95 5.06 -10.09
N THR A 747 -26.51 4.23 -9.17
CA THR A 747 -27.03 2.88 -8.97
C THR A 747 -28.18 2.89 -7.96
N VAL A 748 -29.31 2.27 -8.30
CA VAL A 748 -30.49 2.14 -7.43
C VAL A 748 -30.73 0.68 -7.06
N VAL A 749 -30.77 0.36 -5.76
CA VAL A 749 -31.21 -0.95 -5.26
C VAL A 749 -32.41 -0.83 -4.32
N HIS A 750 -33.36 -1.76 -4.44
CA HIS A 750 -34.65 -1.71 -3.77
C HIS A 750 -35.28 -3.10 -3.59
N ASN A 751 -35.76 -3.39 -2.38
CA ASN A 751 -36.59 -4.56 -2.12
C ASN A 751 -38.05 -4.25 -2.48
N HIS A 752 -38.53 -4.82 -3.59
CA HIS A 752 -39.88 -4.58 -4.08
C HIS A 752 -40.98 -5.13 -3.16
N LEU A 753 -42.18 -4.56 -3.29
CA LEU A 753 -43.38 -5.02 -2.61
C LEU A 753 -44.18 -5.95 -3.53
N ASP A 754 -44.56 -7.13 -3.05
CA ASP A 754 -45.39 -8.07 -3.84
C ASP A 754 -46.88 -7.73 -3.83
N TYR A 755 -47.37 -7.22 -2.69
CA TYR A 755 -48.76 -6.84 -2.46
C TYR A 755 -48.86 -5.97 -1.19
N LEU A 756 -50.04 -5.38 -0.97
CA LEU A 756 -50.40 -4.71 0.28
C LEU A 756 -51.72 -5.25 0.84
N THR A 757 -51.80 -5.38 2.16
CA THR A 757 -53.04 -5.78 2.88
C THR A 757 -53.64 -4.65 3.73
N SER A 758 -52.98 -3.49 3.79
CA SER A 758 -53.43 -2.30 4.52
C SER A 758 -53.71 -1.16 3.54
N LEU A 759 -54.73 -0.34 3.87
CA LEU A 759 -55.20 0.78 3.04
C LEU A 759 -54.69 2.15 3.51
N ASP A 760 -53.93 2.21 4.62
CA ASP A 760 -53.61 3.48 5.28
C ASP A 760 -52.38 4.18 4.68
N GLN A 761 -51.20 3.58 4.83
CA GLN A 761 -49.92 4.12 4.39
C GLN A 761 -48.87 3.02 4.29
N PHE A 762 -47.92 3.18 3.37
CA PHE A 762 -46.77 2.28 3.23
C PHE A 762 -45.52 3.08 2.87
N THR A 763 -44.34 2.49 3.04
CA THR A 763 -43.06 3.15 2.77
C THR A 763 -42.33 2.42 1.65
N ILE A 764 -41.79 3.17 0.70
CA ILE A 764 -40.85 2.66 -0.30
C ILE A 764 -39.46 3.12 0.13
N THR A 765 -38.51 2.18 0.20
CA THR A 765 -37.11 2.44 0.60
C THR A 765 -36.15 1.99 -0.47
N ALA A 766 -35.15 2.77 -0.83
CA ALA A 766 -34.10 2.42 -1.78
C ALA A 766 -32.73 2.78 -1.22
N ASN A 767 -31.69 2.02 -1.57
CA ASN A 767 -30.32 2.50 -1.43
C ASN A 767 -29.85 2.98 -2.79
N VAL A 768 -29.32 4.20 -2.83
CA VAL A 768 -28.83 4.83 -4.04
C VAL A 768 -27.39 5.25 -3.81
N THR A 769 -26.49 4.70 -4.63
CA THR A 769 -25.05 4.97 -4.60
C THR A 769 -24.63 5.49 -5.95
N ASP A 770 -23.58 6.29 -5.99
CA ASP A 770 -23.06 6.84 -7.23
C ASP A 770 -21.59 7.21 -7.01
N ASN A 771 -20.83 7.40 -8.09
CA ASN A 771 -19.44 7.87 -8.02
C ASN A 771 -19.38 9.39 -7.75
N PHE A 772 -20.48 10.10 -7.98
CA PHE A 772 -20.67 11.49 -7.56
C PHE A 772 -21.91 11.67 -6.65
N ASP A 773 -22.04 12.85 -6.06
CA ASP A 773 -23.19 13.19 -5.22
C ASP A 773 -24.54 13.20 -6.00
N VAL A 774 -25.42 12.22 -5.71
CA VAL A 774 -26.78 12.14 -6.30
C VAL A 774 -27.65 13.34 -5.93
N ASP A 775 -28.05 14.14 -6.92
CA ASP A 775 -28.86 15.36 -6.74
C ASP A 775 -30.26 15.09 -6.18
N SER A 776 -30.96 14.09 -6.74
CA SER A 776 -32.31 13.77 -6.28
C SER A 776 -32.74 12.32 -6.54
N VAL A 777 -33.57 11.81 -5.63
CA VAL A 777 -34.21 10.50 -5.75
C VAL A 777 -35.71 10.68 -5.58
N GLY A 778 -36.50 9.99 -6.40
CA GLY A 778 -37.97 10.06 -6.39
C GLY A 778 -38.65 8.75 -6.77
N VAL A 779 -39.92 8.63 -6.40
CA VAL A 779 -40.81 7.55 -6.83
C VAL A 779 -41.91 8.13 -7.72
N HIS A 780 -42.13 7.54 -8.89
CA HIS A 780 -43.30 7.82 -9.71
C HIS A 780 -44.39 6.78 -9.41
N LEU A 781 -45.60 7.23 -9.09
CA LEU A 781 -46.72 6.38 -8.66
C LEU A 781 -47.93 6.49 -9.58
N MET A 782 -48.58 5.36 -9.84
CA MET A 782 -49.89 5.26 -10.49
C MET A 782 -50.81 4.37 -9.67
N VAL A 783 -52.11 4.63 -9.68
CA VAL A 783 -53.14 3.78 -9.07
C VAL A 783 -54.18 3.46 -10.14
N ASN A 784 -54.37 2.18 -10.46
CA ASN A 784 -55.25 1.73 -11.55
C ASN A 784 -55.01 2.49 -12.86
N ASP A 785 -53.73 2.62 -13.24
CA ASP A 785 -53.24 3.37 -14.40
C ASP A 785 -53.54 4.89 -14.39
N VAL A 786 -53.94 5.45 -13.24
CA VAL A 786 -54.08 6.89 -13.02
C VAL A 786 -52.84 7.43 -12.32
N ASP A 787 -52.11 8.30 -13.00
CA ASP A 787 -50.90 8.96 -12.46
C ASP A 787 -51.21 9.76 -11.19
N GLN A 788 -50.48 9.47 -10.11
CA GLN A 788 -50.54 10.16 -8.82
C GLN A 788 -49.41 11.19 -8.65
N GLY A 789 -48.51 11.29 -9.63
CA GLY A 789 -47.36 12.18 -9.64
C GLY A 789 -46.08 11.55 -9.08
N LYS A 790 -45.06 12.39 -8.99
CA LYS A 790 -43.72 12.03 -8.51
C LYS A 790 -43.54 12.50 -7.06
N ILE A 791 -43.12 11.59 -6.18
CA ILE A 791 -42.87 11.85 -4.77
C ILE A 791 -41.36 11.82 -4.55
N ARG A 792 -40.80 12.90 -3.99
CA ARG A 792 -39.38 12.96 -3.65
C ARG A 792 -39.09 12.02 -2.48
N MET A 793 -38.05 11.20 -2.60
CA MET A 793 -37.54 10.40 -1.49
C MET A 793 -36.60 11.23 -0.61
N VAL A 794 -36.64 11.00 0.69
CA VAL A 794 -35.81 11.69 1.68
C VAL A 794 -34.67 10.77 2.09
N ARG A 795 -33.43 11.28 2.03
CA ARG A 795 -32.24 10.57 2.52
C ARG A 795 -32.36 10.39 4.05
N THR A 796 -32.19 9.16 4.54
CA THR A 796 -32.26 8.85 5.98
C THR A 796 -30.87 8.77 6.58
N THR A 797 -30.04 7.85 6.11
CA THR A 797 -28.65 7.62 6.55
C THR A 797 -27.82 7.08 5.39
N GLY A 798 -26.61 7.62 5.19
CA GLY A 798 -25.72 7.19 4.12
C GLY A 798 -26.37 7.27 2.73
N SER A 799 -26.37 6.15 2.01
CA SER A 799 -27.00 5.96 0.69
C SER A 799 -28.49 5.58 0.76
N SER A 800 -29.12 5.53 1.94
CA SER A 800 -30.51 5.09 2.07
C SER A 800 -31.51 6.24 1.93
N PHE A 801 -32.56 6.00 1.13
CA PHE A 801 -33.64 6.92 0.81
C PHE A 801 -35.00 6.27 1.09
N GLN A 802 -35.97 7.07 1.53
CA GLN A 802 -37.34 6.59 1.76
C GLN A 802 -38.41 7.60 1.32
N ALA A 803 -39.55 7.10 0.87
CA ALA A 803 -40.78 7.87 0.66
C ALA A 803 -41.95 7.22 1.39
N LEU A 804 -42.65 8.02 2.21
CA LEU A 804 -43.93 7.63 2.80
C LEU A 804 -45.04 7.89 1.78
N ILE A 805 -45.75 6.84 1.40
CA ILE A 805 -46.85 6.90 0.44
C ILE A 805 -48.17 6.95 1.20
N ASN A 806 -48.92 8.02 0.99
CA ASN A 806 -50.21 8.27 1.62
C ASN A 806 -51.23 8.69 0.56
N ILE A 807 -52.10 7.76 0.17
CA ILE A 807 -53.10 7.96 -0.88
C ILE A 807 -54.49 7.78 -0.27
N SER A 808 -55.23 8.88 -0.17
CA SER A 808 -56.54 8.91 0.49
C SER A 808 -57.67 8.43 -0.44
N SER A 809 -57.71 7.14 -0.78
CA SER A 809 -58.85 6.48 -1.47
C SER A 809 -58.62 5.00 -1.82
N LEU A 810 -57.57 4.35 -1.32
CA LEU A 810 -57.24 2.98 -1.71
C LEU A 810 -58.31 1.98 -1.26
N SER A 811 -58.61 1.01 -2.12
CA SER A 811 -59.56 -0.08 -1.88
C SER A 811 -58.92 -1.43 -2.22
N VAL A 812 -59.41 -2.50 -1.59
CA VAL A 812 -59.05 -3.87 -2.01
C VAL A 812 -59.44 -4.07 -3.47
N GLY A 813 -58.50 -4.58 -4.27
CA GLY A 813 -58.60 -4.72 -5.73
C GLY A 813 -57.91 -3.61 -6.54
N ASP A 814 -57.49 -2.51 -5.90
CA ASP A 814 -56.68 -1.49 -6.57
C ASP A 814 -55.25 -2.01 -6.84
N VAL A 815 -54.65 -1.59 -7.94
CA VAL A 815 -53.25 -1.88 -8.28
C VAL A 815 -52.44 -0.59 -8.21
N ILE A 816 -51.45 -0.55 -7.32
CA ILE A 816 -50.46 0.52 -7.27
C ILE A 816 -49.31 0.13 -8.20
N LYS A 817 -48.92 1.02 -9.10
CA LYS A 817 -47.71 0.86 -9.91
C LYS A 817 -46.68 1.89 -9.49
N TYR A 818 -45.42 1.48 -9.31
CA TYR A 818 -44.35 2.42 -8.97
C TYR A 818 -43.02 2.11 -9.62
N LYS A 819 -42.22 3.15 -9.84
CA LYS A 819 -40.80 3.04 -10.21
C LYS A 819 -40.00 4.09 -9.46
N ILE A 820 -38.74 3.78 -9.17
CA ILE A 820 -37.79 4.68 -8.49
C ILE A 820 -36.89 5.29 -9.54
N GLY A 821 -36.62 6.59 -9.45
CA GLY A 821 -35.64 7.29 -10.28
C GLY A 821 -34.62 8.01 -9.41
N ALA A 822 -33.35 7.88 -9.74
CA ALA A 822 -32.24 8.67 -9.19
C ALA A 822 -31.62 9.50 -10.31
N PHE A 823 -31.32 10.76 -10.03
CA PHE A 823 -30.90 11.75 -11.02
C PHE A 823 -29.66 12.49 -10.50
N ASP A 824 -28.63 12.57 -11.33
CA ASP A 824 -27.62 13.63 -11.28
C ASP A 824 -27.97 14.65 -12.38
N THR A 825 -28.15 15.91 -11.98
CA THR A 825 -28.53 17.00 -12.89
C THR A 825 -27.41 18.02 -13.07
N LYS A 826 -26.21 17.74 -12.55
CA LYS A 826 -25.04 18.59 -12.74
C LYS A 826 -24.65 18.62 -14.21
N GLN A 827 -24.12 19.77 -14.63
CA GLN A 827 -23.71 20.03 -15.99
C GLN A 827 -22.23 19.65 -16.17
N PRO A 828 -21.79 19.31 -17.40
CA PRO A 828 -22.52 19.37 -18.69
C PRO A 828 -23.45 18.19 -19.03
N GLU A 829 -23.33 17.03 -18.37
CA GLU A 829 -24.20 15.88 -18.64
C GLU A 829 -24.92 15.43 -17.37
N GLY A 830 -26.24 15.58 -17.36
CA GLY A 830 -27.07 14.97 -16.33
C GLY A 830 -27.37 13.53 -16.70
N ASN A 831 -27.22 12.61 -15.76
CA ASN A 831 -27.49 11.20 -15.94
C ASN A 831 -28.58 10.74 -14.96
N SER A 832 -29.17 9.57 -15.21
CA SER A 832 -30.21 9.03 -14.32
C SER A 832 -30.39 7.53 -14.45
N THR A 833 -30.84 6.91 -13.37
CA THR A 833 -31.20 5.50 -13.34
C THR A 833 -32.62 5.33 -12.86
N HIS A 834 -33.34 4.41 -13.50
CA HIS A 834 -34.70 4.02 -13.14
C HIS A 834 -34.74 2.54 -12.76
N LEU A 835 -35.51 2.22 -11.72
CA LEU A 835 -35.76 0.85 -11.28
C LEU A 835 -37.27 0.60 -11.19
N PRO A 836 -37.84 -0.38 -11.93
CA PRO A 836 -37.16 -1.46 -12.64
C PRO A 836 -36.48 -1.05 -13.96
N SER A 837 -37.13 -0.22 -14.79
CA SER A 837 -36.53 0.47 -15.94
C SER A 837 -37.30 1.77 -16.20
N GLU A 838 -36.88 2.57 -17.18
CA GLU A 838 -37.58 3.81 -17.50
C GLU A 838 -39.02 3.56 -17.99
N ASP A 839 -39.27 2.44 -18.67
CA ASP A 839 -40.58 2.12 -19.27
C ASP A 839 -41.42 1.11 -18.46
N GLU A 840 -40.85 0.49 -17.42
CA GLU A 840 -41.52 -0.50 -16.57
C GLU A 840 -41.88 0.07 -15.18
N PHE A 841 -42.85 -0.58 -14.52
CA PHE A 841 -43.24 -0.30 -13.14
C PHE A 841 -43.32 -1.63 -12.37
N PHE A 842 -43.01 -1.60 -11.08
CA PHE A 842 -43.45 -2.65 -10.15
C PHE A 842 -44.96 -2.55 -9.95
N GLU A 843 -45.66 -3.68 -9.87
CA GLU A 843 -47.10 -3.72 -9.64
C GLU A 843 -47.40 -4.27 -8.24
N VAL A 844 -48.16 -3.53 -7.45
CA VAL A 844 -48.48 -3.86 -6.06
C VAL A 844 -49.99 -3.87 -5.92
N PRO A 845 -50.63 -5.02 -6.14
CA PRO A 845 -52.06 -5.18 -5.89
C PRO A 845 -52.35 -5.06 -4.40
N ILE A 846 -53.47 -4.41 -4.09
CA ILE A 846 -54.04 -4.36 -2.75
C ILE A 846 -55.02 -5.52 -2.62
N ILE A 847 -54.74 -6.42 -1.69
CA ILE A 847 -55.50 -7.66 -1.52
C ILE A 847 -56.04 -7.80 -0.10
N GLU A 848 -57.00 -8.70 0.04
CA GLU A 848 -57.38 -9.28 1.33
C GLU A 848 -57.25 -10.80 1.18
N PHE A 849 -56.60 -11.46 2.13
CA PHE A 849 -56.50 -12.92 2.09
C PHE A 849 -57.89 -13.54 2.26
N GLY A 850 -58.14 -14.61 1.49
CA GLY A 850 -59.39 -15.36 1.55
C GLY A 850 -59.57 -16.09 2.89
N THR A 851 -60.75 -16.66 3.09
CA THR A 851 -61.01 -17.55 4.24
C THR A 851 -60.34 -18.91 4.02
N ALA A 852 -59.76 -19.47 5.08
CA ALA A 852 -59.08 -20.76 5.02
C ALA A 852 -59.95 -21.87 4.40
N GLN A 853 -59.35 -22.70 3.55
CA GLN A 853 -59.99 -23.85 2.89
C GLN A 853 -59.36 -25.16 3.35
N ASP A 854 -60.10 -26.28 3.23
CA ASP A 854 -59.57 -27.60 3.60
C ASP A 854 -58.61 -28.19 2.54
N SER A 855 -58.67 -27.70 1.30
CA SER A 855 -57.87 -28.20 0.17
C SER A 855 -57.79 -27.17 -0.96
N TYR A 856 -56.77 -27.29 -1.81
CA TYR A 856 -56.62 -26.49 -3.04
C TYR A 856 -56.21 -27.40 -4.21
N SER A 857 -56.66 -27.10 -5.42
CA SER A 857 -56.28 -27.83 -6.64
C SER A 857 -56.42 -26.93 -7.85
N ASN A 858 -55.37 -26.83 -8.66
CA ASN A 858 -55.39 -26.11 -9.92
C ASN A 858 -54.33 -26.67 -10.89
N ASP A 859 -54.71 -26.86 -12.15
CA ASP A 859 -53.84 -27.30 -13.25
C ASP A 859 -53.37 -26.13 -14.12
N PHE A 860 -53.75 -24.89 -13.77
CA PHE A 860 -53.35 -23.63 -14.41
C PHE A 860 -53.61 -23.50 -15.93
N ASN A 861 -54.31 -24.48 -16.51
CA ASN A 861 -54.76 -24.50 -17.90
C ASN A 861 -55.76 -23.38 -18.22
N SER A 862 -56.36 -22.80 -17.19
CA SER A 862 -57.20 -21.62 -17.27
C SER A 862 -56.66 -20.54 -16.32
N ALA A 863 -56.70 -19.28 -16.77
CA ALA A 863 -56.27 -18.16 -15.95
C ALA A 863 -57.02 -18.12 -14.61
N THR A 864 -56.29 -17.88 -13.52
CA THR A 864 -56.81 -17.73 -12.17
C THR A 864 -56.21 -16.50 -11.48
N SER A 865 -56.92 -15.95 -10.50
CA SER A 865 -56.45 -14.87 -9.63
C SER A 865 -56.11 -15.39 -8.22
N ASP A 866 -55.94 -16.70 -8.06
CA ASP A 866 -55.67 -17.33 -6.76
C ASP A 866 -54.31 -16.91 -6.18
N PHE A 867 -53.40 -16.41 -7.02
CA PHE A 867 -52.06 -16.03 -6.63
C PHE A 867 -51.78 -14.55 -6.84
N VAL A 868 -50.85 -14.02 -6.05
CA VAL A 868 -50.44 -12.62 -6.06
C VAL A 868 -48.92 -12.50 -5.88
N GLY A 869 -48.31 -11.57 -6.61
CA GLY A 869 -46.89 -11.26 -6.50
C GLY A 869 -46.34 -10.71 -7.81
N ASN A 870 -45.07 -10.27 -7.78
CA ASN A 870 -44.38 -9.77 -8.96
C ASN A 870 -43.50 -10.87 -9.58
N PHE A 871 -43.15 -10.71 -10.85
CA PHE A 871 -42.20 -11.57 -11.58
C PHE A 871 -42.66 -13.02 -11.78
N PHE A 872 -43.94 -13.31 -11.54
CA PHE A 872 -44.58 -14.55 -11.90
C PHE A 872 -45.85 -14.28 -12.71
N THR A 873 -46.14 -15.16 -13.66
CA THR A 873 -47.32 -15.12 -14.51
C THR A 873 -47.94 -16.51 -14.59
N ILE A 874 -49.25 -16.56 -14.85
CA ILE A 874 -49.93 -17.81 -15.23
C ILE A 874 -50.22 -17.72 -16.72
N GLU A 875 -49.41 -18.41 -17.52
CA GLU A 875 -49.49 -18.37 -18.97
C GLU A 875 -48.92 -19.65 -19.61
N THR A 876 -49.08 -19.78 -20.93
CA THR A 876 -48.45 -20.85 -21.71
C THR A 876 -47.18 -20.31 -22.36
N VAL A 877 -46.02 -20.67 -21.80
CA VAL A 877 -44.70 -20.30 -22.33
C VAL A 877 -44.21 -21.31 -23.36
N SER A 878 -43.37 -20.87 -24.31
CA SER A 878 -42.73 -21.75 -25.30
C SER A 878 -42.04 -22.95 -24.64
N GLY A 879 -42.32 -24.16 -25.11
CA GLY A 879 -41.80 -25.41 -24.52
C GLY A 879 -42.80 -26.18 -23.66
N PHE A 880 -43.98 -25.59 -23.40
CA PHE A 880 -45.10 -26.18 -22.65
C PHE A 880 -46.35 -26.27 -23.54
N ASP A 881 -47.22 -27.26 -23.27
CA ASP A 881 -48.41 -27.52 -24.10
C ASP A 881 -49.63 -26.70 -23.63
N ASP A 882 -49.60 -26.26 -22.38
CA ASP A 882 -50.71 -25.71 -21.63
C ASP A 882 -50.22 -24.70 -20.56
N GLY A 883 -51.12 -24.19 -19.73
CA GLY A 883 -50.83 -23.05 -18.85
C GLY A 883 -50.21 -23.50 -17.53
N ALA A 884 -49.18 -22.81 -17.05
CA ALA A 884 -48.53 -23.09 -15.77
C ALA A 884 -48.16 -21.78 -15.05
N ILE A 885 -47.78 -21.86 -13.78
CA ILE A 885 -47.13 -20.74 -13.08
C ILE A 885 -45.69 -20.66 -13.60
N HIS A 886 -45.31 -19.52 -14.15
CA HIS A 886 -43.98 -19.24 -14.66
C HIS A 886 -43.37 -18.05 -13.93
N SER A 887 -42.10 -18.15 -13.52
CA SER A 887 -41.31 -16.94 -13.25
C SER A 887 -41.07 -16.17 -14.55
N ARG A 888 -40.67 -14.90 -14.49
CA ARG A 888 -40.13 -14.19 -15.66
C ARG A 888 -38.94 -15.00 -16.23
N HIS A 889 -38.86 -15.13 -17.55
CA HIS A 889 -37.84 -15.92 -18.25
C HIS A 889 -37.08 -15.07 -19.29
N PRO A 890 -35.75 -14.93 -19.20
CA PRO A 890 -34.94 -15.30 -18.04
C PRO A 890 -35.32 -14.45 -16.82
N TYR A 891 -35.12 -14.98 -15.61
CA TYR A 891 -35.52 -14.24 -14.40
C TYR A 891 -34.54 -13.08 -14.13
N PRO A 892 -34.99 -11.94 -13.58
CA PRO A 892 -34.16 -10.73 -13.51
C PRO A 892 -32.89 -10.90 -12.68
N LEU A 893 -31.86 -10.14 -13.03
CA LEU A 893 -30.70 -9.93 -12.15
C LEU A 893 -31.14 -9.26 -10.84
N ALA A 894 -30.36 -9.45 -9.78
CA ALA A 894 -30.71 -8.96 -8.47
C ALA A 894 -30.62 -7.42 -8.41
N PHE A 895 -31.70 -6.79 -7.98
CA PHE A 895 -31.82 -5.34 -7.80
C PHE A 895 -32.19 -4.96 -6.36
N GLY A 896 -32.35 -5.93 -5.46
CA GLY A 896 -32.61 -5.65 -4.04
C GLY A 896 -31.34 -5.35 -3.25
N VAL A 897 -31.53 -5.01 -1.99
CA VAL A 897 -30.45 -4.53 -1.11
C VAL A 897 -29.36 -5.60 -0.95
N ASN A 898 -28.09 -5.18 -1.02
CA ASN A 898 -26.89 -6.03 -1.04
C ASN A 898 -26.80 -6.96 -2.26
N GLY A 899 -27.36 -6.55 -3.41
CA GLY A 899 -27.34 -7.34 -4.64
C GLY A 899 -28.16 -8.62 -4.53
N ARG A 900 -29.24 -8.62 -3.74
CA ARG A 900 -30.11 -9.79 -3.52
C ARG A 900 -31.57 -9.43 -3.77
N SER A 901 -32.26 -10.25 -4.55
CA SER A 901 -33.70 -10.11 -4.78
C SER A 901 -34.44 -11.37 -4.34
N SER A 902 -35.65 -11.21 -3.81
CA SER A 902 -36.59 -12.32 -3.60
C SER A 902 -37.82 -12.09 -4.46
N PHE A 903 -38.13 -13.03 -5.34
CA PHE A 903 -39.30 -13.00 -6.20
C PHE A 903 -40.32 -13.98 -5.63
N ASN A 904 -41.50 -13.51 -5.24
CA ASN A 904 -42.48 -14.34 -4.55
C ASN A 904 -43.82 -14.40 -5.29
N TYR A 905 -44.47 -15.56 -5.25
CA TYR A 905 -45.82 -15.75 -5.73
C TYR A 905 -46.66 -16.48 -4.69
N THR A 906 -47.61 -15.76 -4.10
CA THR A 906 -48.32 -16.15 -2.87
C THR A 906 -49.73 -16.60 -3.18
N LEU A 907 -50.12 -17.78 -2.69
CA LEU A 907 -51.52 -18.23 -2.75
C LEU A 907 -52.35 -17.36 -1.79
N THR A 908 -53.39 -16.72 -2.31
CA THR A 908 -54.24 -15.77 -1.55
C THR A 908 -55.21 -16.44 -0.59
N THR A 909 -55.28 -17.77 -0.60
CA THR A 909 -56.20 -18.56 0.23
C THR A 909 -55.41 -19.45 1.18
N PRO A 910 -55.53 -19.24 2.52
CA PRO A 910 -54.92 -20.12 3.50
C PRO A 910 -55.51 -21.54 3.44
N ILE A 911 -54.74 -22.54 3.88
CA ILE A 911 -55.18 -23.93 3.95
C ILE A 911 -55.17 -24.42 5.40
N THR A 912 -56.28 -25.00 5.83
CA THR A 912 -56.40 -25.66 7.13
C THR A 912 -55.75 -27.04 7.06
N ILE A 913 -54.71 -27.27 7.87
CA ILE A 913 -53.90 -28.49 7.80
C ILE A 913 -54.68 -29.71 8.29
N SER A 914 -54.83 -30.70 7.43
CA SER A 914 -55.62 -31.90 7.65
C SER A 914 -54.92 -32.90 8.55
N SER A 915 -55.68 -33.49 9.48
CA SER A 915 -55.21 -34.61 10.33
C SER A 915 -54.98 -35.92 9.56
N THR A 916 -55.50 -36.03 8.33
CA THR A 916 -55.53 -37.30 7.58
C THR A 916 -54.82 -37.21 6.24
N LYS A 917 -54.68 -36.01 5.66
CA LYS A 917 -54.12 -35.81 4.32
C LYS A 917 -53.25 -34.53 4.22
N PRO A 918 -52.26 -34.30 5.09
CA PRO A 918 -51.44 -33.09 5.06
C PRO A 918 -50.36 -33.16 3.96
N PHE A 919 -50.78 -33.25 2.70
CA PHE A 919 -49.88 -33.37 1.57
C PHE A 919 -50.06 -32.25 0.56
N MET A 920 -48.96 -31.82 -0.05
CA MET A 920 -48.90 -30.95 -1.21
C MET A 920 -48.16 -31.65 -2.32
N SER A 921 -48.65 -31.56 -3.54
CA SER A 921 -48.00 -32.08 -4.74
C SER A 921 -48.04 -31.03 -5.85
N TYR A 922 -46.97 -30.92 -6.63
CA TYR A 922 -46.94 -30.11 -7.86
C TYR A 922 -45.85 -30.64 -8.80
N LYS A 923 -45.99 -30.36 -10.10
CA LYS A 923 -44.92 -30.53 -11.09
C LYS A 923 -44.08 -29.27 -11.17
N GLU A 924 -42.79 -29.43 -11.45
CA GLU A 924 -41.90 -28.29 -11.64
C GLU A 924 -40.72 -28.57 -12.56
N ALA A 925 -40.13 -27.51 -13.11
CA ALA A 925 -38.79 -27.51 -13.66
C ALA A 925 -38.06 -26.23 -13.23
N LEU A 926 -36.84 -26.38 -12.70
CA LEU A 926 -36.07 -25.29 -12.11
C LEU A 926 -34.68 -25.20 -12.76
N LEU A 927 -34.35 -24.01 -13.27
CA LEU A 927 -33.09 -23.71 -13.97
C LEU A 927 -32.54 -22.36 -13.48
N ILE A 928 -31.93 -22.37 -12.30
CA ILE A 928 -31.28 -21.23 -11.62
C ILE A 928 -29.80 -21.51 -11.34
N GLU A 929 -29.00 -20.49 -10.99
CA GLU A 929 -27.59 -20.70 -10.66
C GLU A 929 -27.46 -21.51 -9.37
N SER A 930 -26.74 -22.62 -9.46
CA SER A 930 -26.65 -23.55 -8.33
C SER A 930 -25.67 -23.00 -7.29
N SER A 931 -25.78 -23.38 -6.01
CA SER A 931 -24.94 -22.92 -4.89
C SER A 931 -25.05 -21.44 -4.47
N SER A 932 -25.70 -20.59 -5.27
CA SER A 932 -25.91 -19.17 -4.95
C SER A 932 -27.39 -18.79 -4.92
N ASP A 933 -28.17 -19.23 -5.90
CA ASP A 933 -29.62 -18.99 -5.96
C ASP A 933 -30.38 -20.22 -5.46
N TYR A 934 -31.58 -20.03 -4.93
CA TYR A 934 -32.45 -21.15 -4.55
C TYR A 934 -33.93 -20.84 -4.77
N ALA A 935 -34.71 -21.89 -5.05
CA ALA A 935 -36.16 -21.86 -5.02
C ALA A 935 -36.64 -22.43 -3.68
N ALA A 936 -37.75 -21.91 -3.17
CA ALA A 936 -38.33 -22.36 -1.92
C ALA A 936 -39.85 -22.36 -1.95
N LEU A 937 -40.43 -23.32 -1.21
CA LEU A 937 -41.80 -23.25 -0.73
C LEU A 937 -41.76 -22.76 0.71
N GLU A 938 -42.51 -21.71 1.01
CA GLU A 938 -42.59 -21.13 2.35
C GLU A 938 -44.03 -21.13 2.87
N GLY A 939 -44.17 -21.23 4.18
CA GLY A 939 -45.43 -21.17 4.92
C GLY A 939 -45.55 -19.90 5.77
N SER A 940 -46.78 -19.45 6.02
CA SER A 940 -47.08 -18.36 6.95
C SER A 940 -48.34 -18.65 7.76
N LYS A 941 -48.31 -18.32 9.06
CA LYS A 941 -49.40 -18.52 10.03
C LYS A 941 -50.08 -17.24 10.49
N ASP A 942 -49.62 -16.10 10.01
CA ASP A 942 -50.02 -14.77 10.47
C ASP A 942 -50.40 -13.87 9.29
N ASN A 943 -51.03 -14.47 8.28
CA ASN A 943 -51.47 -13.78 7.07
C ASN A 943 -50.33 -13.07 6.33
N GLY A 944 -49.19 -13.74 6.19
CA GLY A 944 -48.04 -13.28 5.41
C GLY A 944 -47.15 -12.26 6.12
N ALA A 945 -47.37 -11.98 7.41
CA ALA A 945 -46.51 -11.06 8.17
C ALA A 945 -45.14 -11.67 8.46
N THR A 946 -45.08 -12.98 8.72
CA THR A 946 -43.84 -13.77 8.82
C THR A 946 -43.93 -15.03 7.98
N TRP A 947 -42.78 -15.50 7.49
CA TRP A 947 -42.67 -16.67 6.63
C TRP A 947 -41.56 -17.59 7.13
N PHE A 948 -41.81 -18.90 7.09
CA PHE A 948 -40.83 -19.94 7.38
C PHE A 948 -40.67 -20.86 6.18
N GLU A 949 -39.47 -21.41 6.00
CA GLU A 949 -39.13 -22.27 4.86
C GLU A 949 -39.54 -23.71 5.12
N ILE A 950 -40.36 -24.26 4.23
CA ILE A 950 -40.80 -25.67 4.28
C ILE A 950 -39.78 -26.55 3.52
N THR A 951 -39.33 -26.07 2.37
CA THR A 951 -38.25 -26.69 1.60
C THR A 951 -37.59 -25.65 0.70
N ALA A 952 -36.26 -25.74 0.58
CA ALA A 952 -35.48 -25.05 -0.44
C ALA A 952 -34.62 -26.04 -1.24
N TYR A 953 -34.36 -25.69 -2.49
CA TYR A 953 -33.59 -26.49 -3.43
C TYR A 953 -33.11 -25.64 -4.61
N ASP A 954 -32.16 -26.16 -5.38
CA ASP A 954 -31.62 -25.52 -6.58
C ASP A 954 -31.57 -26.50 -7.77
N THR A 955 -30.93 -26.07 -8.86
CA THR A 955 -30.79 -26.88 -10.09
C THR A 955 -30.00 -28.18 -9.87
N ASN A 956 -29.10 -28.24 -8.87
CA ASN A 956 -28.28 -29.41 -8.58
C ASN A 956 -29.04 -30.51 -7.83
N ASP A 957 -30.17 -30.22 -7.21
CA ASP A 957 -31.04 -31.25 -6.62
C ASP A 957 -31.47 -32.29 -7.68
N GLU A 958 -31.57 -31.89 -8.95
CA GLU A 958 -31.73 -32.79 -10.09
C GLU A 958 -30.53 -32.76 -11.05
N SER A 959 -29.36 -33.11 -10.53
CA SER A 959 -28.07 -33.06 -11.26
C SER A 959 -28.04 -33.80 -12.61
N THR A 960 -28.96 -34.74 -12.86
CA THR A 960 -29.04 -35.49 -14.13
C THR A 960 -30.12 -34.98 -15.09
N LEU A 961 -31.03 -34.12 -14.62
CA LEU A 961 -32.17 -33.62 -15.39
C LEU A 961 -32.05 -32.12 -15.66
N TRP A 962 -31.84 -31.31 -14.63
CA TRP A 962 -31.84 -29.84 -14.73
C TRP A 962 -30.44 -29.27 -14.96
N ALA A 963 -29.42 -29.73 -14.22
CA ALA A 963 -28.05 -29.19 -14.31
C ALA A 963 -27.43 -29.21 -15.72
N PRO A 964 -27.57 -30.28 -16.54
CA PRO A 964 -27.01 -30.28 -17.89
C PRO A 964 -27.65 -29.24 -18.81
N VAL A 965 -28.95 -28.94 -18.61
CA VAL A 965 -29.67 -27.93 -19.41
C VAL A 965 -29.19 -26.54 -19.03
N PHE A 966 -29.13 -26.25 -17.72
CA PHE A 966 -28.63 -24.97 -17.21
C PHE A 966 -27.19 -24.67 -17.67
N GLN A 967 -26.27 -25.63 -17.52
CA GLN A 967 -24.87 -25.48 -17.94
C GLN A 967 -24.70 -25.24 -19.45
N SER A 968 -25.65 -25.70 -20.25
CA SER A 968 -25.67 -25.45 -21.71
C SER A 968 -26.37 -24.15 -22.11
N GLY A 969 -26.89 -23.38 -21.15
CA GLY A 969 -27.70 -22.19 -21.39
C GLY A 969 -29.07 -22.48 -22.03
N GLY A 970 -29.63 -23.68 -21.79
CA GLY A 970 -30.89 -24.14 -22.39
C GLY A 970 -32.14 -23.66 -21.65
N ASP A 971 -33.26 -23.59 -22.39
CA ASP A 971 -34.57 -23.20 -21.85
C ASP A 971 -35.30 -24.33 -21.11
N GLY A 972 -36.22 -23.94 -20.23
CA GLY A 972 -37.17 -24.86 -19.60
C GLY A 972 -38.14 -25.48 -20.61
N SER A 973 -38.55 -26.72 -20.37
CA SER A 973 -39.58 -27.38 -21.19
C SER A 973 -40.32 -28.46 -20.40
N LYS A 974 -41.49 -28.89 -20.88
CA LYS A 974 -42.30 -29.93 -20.24
C LYS A 974 -41.58 -31.27 -20.00
N SER A 975 -40.52 -31.57 -20.77
CA SER A 975 -39.74 -32.81 -20.60
C SER A 975 -38.90 -32.82 -19.32
N LEU A 976 -38.70 -31.65 -18.72
CA LEU A 976 -37.95 -31.44 -17.48
C LEU A 976 -38.85 -31.50 -16.23
N PHE A 977 -40.17 -31.68 -16.40
CA PHE A 977 -41.08 -31.73 -15.26
C PHE A 977 -40.76 -32.88 -14.32
N LYS A 978 -40.60 -32.54 -13.05
CA LYS A 978 -40.55 -33.48 -11.93
C LYS A 978 -41.71 -33.21 -11.00
N THR A 979 -42.38 -34.26 -10.53
CA THR A 979 -43.38 -34.14 -9.46
C THR A 979 -42.70 -34.07 -8.10
N ARG A 980 -42.99 -33.02 -7.34
CA ARG A 980 -42.65 -32.91 -5.94
C ARG A 980 -43.85 -33.29 -5.09
N LEU A 981 -43.61 -34.08 -4.04
CA LEU A 981 -44.59 -34.46 -3.03
C LEU A 981 -44.03 -34.09 -1.66
N ILE A 982 -44.77 -33.28 -0.92
CA ILE A 982 -44.38 -32.75 0.39
C ILE A 982 -45.46 -33.15 1.39
N ARG A 983 -45.03 -33.74 2.52
CA ARG A 983 -45.90 -33.92 3.67
C ARG A 983 -45.76 -32.72 4.60
N LEU A 984 -46.77 -31.86 4.61
CA LEU A 984 -46.75 -30.57 5.30
C LEU A 984 -46.46 -30.70 6.79
N THR A 985 -46.96 -31.74 7.46
CA THR A 985 -46.72 -31.99 8.90
C THR A 985 -45.34 -32.56 9.24
N GLU A 986 -44.47 -32.80 8.25
CA GLU A 986 -43.06 -33.12 8.53
C GLU A 986 -42.26 -31.87 8.90
N ASP A 987 -42.74 -30.70 8.49
CA ASP A 987 -42.21 -29.43 8.93
C ASP A 987 -42.58 -29.17 10.41
N PRO A 988 -41.61 -28.88 11.29
CA PRO A 988 -41.85 -28.70 12.72
C PRO A 988 -42.69 -27.46 13.04
N GLU A 989 -42.76 -26.49 12.13
CA GLU A 989 -43.59 -25.30 12.29
C GLU A 989 -45.05 -25.56 11.91
N ILE A 990 -45.39 -26.68 11.26
CA ILE A 990 -46.76 -26.97 10.80
C ILE A 990 -47.41 -28.09 11.63
N SER A 991 -48.52 -27.75 12.30
CA SER A 991 -49.36 -28.67 13.06
C SER A 991 -50.73 -28.86 12.40
N VAL A 992 -51.34 -30.01 12.69
CA VAL A 992 -52.72 -30.30 12.29
C VAL A 992 -53.67 -29.25 12.86
N GLY A 993 -54.52 -28.70 12.00
CA GLY A 993 -55.49 -27.67 12.33
C GLY A 993 -54.97 -26.23 12.19
N ASP A 994 -53.69 -26.03 11.87
CA ASP A 994 -53.18 -24.70 11.56
C ASP A 994 -53.79 -24.18 10.25
N GLU A 995 -53.99 -22.87 10.14
CA GLU A 995 -54.31 -22.19 8.89
C GLU A 995 -53.00 -21.63 8.33
N VAL A 996 -52.56 -22.15 7.17
CA VAL A 996 -51.24 -21.83 6.59
C VAL A 996 -51.40 -21.25 5.20
N LEU A 997 -50.83 -20.06 4.97
CA LEU A 997 -50.61 -19.51 3.63
C LEU A 997 -49.34 -20.10 3.02
N PHE A 998 -49.36 -20.31 1.71
CA PHE A 998 -48.20 -20.83 0.97
C PHE A 998 -47.73 -19.83 -0.08
N ARG A 999 -46.41 -19.74 -0.27
CA ARG A 999 -45.82 -19.01 -1.40
C ARG A 999 -44.67 -19.78 -2.02
N PHE A 1000 -44.51 -19.58 -3.32
CA PHE A 1000 -43.33 -19.98 -4.07
C PHE A 1000 -42.37 -18.80 -4.15
N LYS A 1001 -41.09 -19.05 -3.92
CA LYS A 1001 -40.06 -18.02 -3.86
C LYS A 1001 -38.83 -18.41 -4.66
N ILE A 1002 -38.27 -17.48 -5.41
CA ILE A 1002 -36.89 -17.54 -5.90
C ILE A 1002 -36.08 -16.50 -5.13
N ASN A 1003 -35.03 -16.93 -4.43
CA ASN A 1003 -34.05 -16.04 -3.82
C ASN A 1003 -32.79 -16.02 -4.68
N ARG A 1004 -32.43 -14.82 -5.15
CA ARG A 1004 -31.26 -14.60 -5.99
C ARG A 1004 -30.13 -13.93 -5.23
N ARG A 1005 -28.92 -14.47 -5.37
CA ARG A 1005 -27.65 -13.98 -4.80
C ARG A 1005 -26.50 -13.96 -5.82
N SER A 1006 -26.67 -14.55 -7.01
CA SER A 1006 -25.65 -14.61 -8.07
C SER A 1006 -25.76 -13.47 -9.11
N THR A 1007 -24.71 -13.29 -9.91
CA THR A 1007 -24.71 -12.44 -11.12
C THR A 1007 -25.04 -13.21 -12.40
N THR A 1008 -25.14 -14.54 -12.36
CA THR A 1008 -25.42 -15.40 -13.52
C THR A 1008 -26.92 -15.54 -13.78
N GLN A 1009 -27.39 -15.16 -14.95
CA GLN A 1009 -28.82 -15.26 -15.28
C GLN A 1009 -29.19 -16.70 -15.70
N GLY A 1010 -30.26 -17.24 -15.11
CA GLY A 1010 -30.83 -18.54 -15.48
C GLY A 1010 -32.19 -18.39 -16.15
N TRP A 1011 -32.75 -19.50 -16.65
CA TRP A 1011 -34.09 -19.49 -17.25
C TRP A 1011 -35.16 -19.19 -16.20
N GLY A 1012 -35.13 -19.83 -15.02
CA GLY A 1012 -36.09 -19.57 -13.93
C GLY A 1012 -36.83 -20.83 -13.47
N TRP A 1013 -38.09 -20.66 -13.01
CA TRP A 1013 -38.91 -21.72 -12.42
C TRP A 1013 -40.30 -21.80 -13.06
N VAL A 1014 -40.77 -23.02 -13.31
CA VAL A 1014 -42.16 -23.31 -13.69
C VAL A 1014 -42.78 -24.28 -12.69
N ILE A 1015 -44.04 -24.07 -12.34
CA ILE A 1015 -44.84 -24.90 -11.42
C ILE A 1015 -46.20 -25.18 -12.06
N ASP A 1016 -46.63 -26.44 -12.01
CA ASP A 1016 -47.86 -26.91 -12.65
C ASP A 1016 -48.55 -28.00 -11.81
N ASP A 1017 -49.81 -28.31 -12.08
CA ASP A 1017 -50.62 -29.33 -11.38
C ASP A 1017 -50.53 -29.24 -9.84
N LEU A 1018 -50.78 -28.05 -9.26
CA LEU A 1018 -50.71 -27.85 -7.82
C LEU A 1018 -51.93 -28.45 -7.11
N GLU A 1019 -51.67 -29.39 -6.22
CA GLU A 1019 -52.65 -30.03 -5.36
C GLU A 1019 -52.24 -29.93 -3.88
N ILE A 1020 -53.17 -29.50 -3.03
CA ILE A 1020 -52.98 -29.40 -1.58
C ILE A 1020 -54.15 -30.14 -0.89
N GLN A 1021 -53.85 -31.24 -0.21
CA GLN A 1021 -54.78 -32.09 0.56
C GLN A 1021 -55.96 -32.66 -0.26
N THR A 1022 -55.76 -32.93 -1.55
CA THR A 1022 -56.78 -33.49 -2.46
C THR A 1022 -56.93 -35.01 -2.32
N GLU A 1023 -57.95 -35.61 -2.96
CA GLU A 1023 -58.11 -37.07 -3.00
C GLU A 1023 -57.15 -37.77 -3.99
N VAL A 1024 -56.55 -37.02 -4.93
CA VAL A 1024 -55.74 -37.55 -6.04
C VAL A 1024 -54.33 -37.94 -5.57
N ILE A 1025 -53.81 -37.29 -4.52
CA ILE A 1025 -52.49 -37.56 -3.90
C ILE A 1025 -52.37 -39.00 -3.35
N GLN A 1026 -53.49 -39.72 -3.14
CA GLN A 1026 -53.48 -41.13 -2.68
C GLN A 1026 -52.81 -42.11 -3.66
N GLY A 1027 -52.57 -41.73 -4.91
CA GLY A 1027 -51.94 -42.60 -5.92
C GLY A 1027 -50.42 -42.68 -5.88
N LEU A 1028 -49.74 -41.83 -5.08
CA LEU A 1028 -48.29 -41.68 -5.08
C LEU A 1028 -47.57 -42.33 -3.88
N GLU A 1029 -48.30 -42.81 -2.86
CA GLU A 1029 -47.71 -43.44 -1.68
C GLU A 1029 -47.82 -44.97 -1.70
N ASP A 1030 -46.73 -45.64 -2.09
CA ASP A 1030 -46.24 -46.81 -1.32
C ASP A 1030 -44.75 -47.17 -1.59
N ASN A 1031 -43.98 -46.36 -2.36
CA ASN A 1031 -42.59 -46.71 -2.71
C ASN A 1031 -41.51 -45.66 -2.41
N ALA A 1032 -41.82 -44.57 -1.71
CA ALA A 1032 -40.77 -43.75 -1.10
C ALA A 1032 -40.42 -44.35 0.27
N GLU A 1033 -39.54 -45.36 0.30
CA GLU A 1033 -38.96 -45.84 1.56
C GLU A 1033 -38.27 -44.68 2.27
N VAL A 1034 -38.86 -44.20 3.37
CA VAL A 1034 -38.15 -43.40 4.37
C VAL A 1034 -36.98 -44.25 4.85
N LYS A 1035 -35.77 -43.88 4.44
CA LYS A 1035 -34.54 -44.63 4.71
C LYS A 1035 -34.32 -44.66 6.23
N PHE A 1036 -34.64 -45.77 6.89
CA PHE A 1036 -34.50 -45.90 8.36
C PHE A 1036 -33.04 -45.83 8.82
N ALA A 1037 -32.13 -46.37 8.01
CA ALA A 1037 -30.71 -46.39 8.25
C ALA A 1037 -29.94 -46.58 6.93
N SER A 1038 -28.75 -46.01 6.84
CA SER A 1038 -27.75 -46.36 5.83
C SER A 1038 -26.81 -47.44 6.38
N VAL A 1039 -26.55 -48.49 5.60
CA VAL A 1039 -25.74 -49.65 6.00
C VAL A 1039 -24.61 -49.85 5.00
N TYR A 1040 -23.36 -49.67 5.44
CA TYR A 1040 -22.18 -49.63 4.54
C TYR A 1040 -20.88 -50.04 5.26
N PRO A 1041 -19.86 -50.55 4.56
CA PRO A 1041 -19.88 -50.95 3.15
C PRO A 1041 -20.68 -52.25 2.96
N ASN A 1042 -21.31 -52.39 1.80
CA ASN A 1042 -21.99 -53.62 1.41
C ASN A 1042 -21.75 -53.86 -0.10
N PRO A 1043 -20.86 -54.79 -0.49
CA PRO A 1043 -20.28 -55.86 0.32
C PRO A 1043 -19.21 -55.42 1.33
N ILE A 1044 -19.15 -56.11 2.47
CA ILE A 1044 -18.21 -55.90 3.59
C ILE A 1044 -16.92 -56.66 3.29
N ARG A 1045 -15.77 -55.98 3.34
CA ARG A 1045 -14.44 -56.59 3.12
C ARG A 1045 -13.56 -56.55 4.36
N ASP A 1046 -13.50 -55.41 5.04
CA ASP A 1046 -12.55 -55.20 6.14
C ASP A 1046 -13.11 -55.63 7.51
N GLY A 1047 -14.08 -56.54 7.53
CA GLY A 1047 -14.69 -57.07 8.75
C GLY A 1047 -15.52 -56.08 9.57
N LYS A 1048 -15.72 -54.84 9.11
CA LYS A 1048 -16.55 -53.82 9.78
C LYS A 1048 -17.76 -53.43 8.95
N LEU A 1049 -18.93 -53.40 9.58
CA LEU A 1049 -20.18 -52.94 8.99
C LEU A 1049 -20.68 -51.72 9.77
N SER A 1050 -20.69 -50.56 9.13
CA SER A 1050 -21.21 -49.33 9.70
C SER A 1050 -22.71 -49.18 9.43
N ILE A 1051 -23.40 -48.64 10.42
CA ILE A 1051 -24.80 -48.26 10.36
C ILE A 1051 -24.94 -46.79 10.75
N GLN A 1052 -25.73 -46.03 10.01
CA GLN A 1052 -26.09 -44.65 10.35
C GLN A 1052 -27.61 -44.56 10.38
N LEU A 1053 -28.19 -44.21 11.54
CA LEU A 1053 -29.64 -44.02 11.65
C LEU A 1053 -30.03 -42.62 11.18
N THR A 1054 -31.21 -42.52 10.57
CA THR A 1054 -31.76 -41.23 10.11
C THR A 1054 -32.55 -40.52 11.22
N ASN A 1055 -32.69 -41.15 12.40
CA ASN A 1055 -33.37 -40.57 13.56
C ASN A 1055 -32.35 -39.91 14.51
N PRO A 1056 -32.29 -38.56 14.60
CA PRO A 1056 -31.31 -37.84 15.43
C PRO A 1056 -31.51 -38.01 16.95
N SER A 1057 -32.64 -38.61 17.36
CA SER A 1057 -33.00 -38.77 18.78
C SER A 1057 -32.53 -40.10 19.37
N ALA A 1058 -32.10 -41.05 18.54
CA ALA A 1058 -31.64 -42.36 19.01
C ALA A 1058 -30.28 -42.23 19.70
N ARG A 1059 -30.07 -42.97 20.79
CA ARG A 1059 -28.76 -43.05 21.47
C ARG A 1059 -28.13 -44.44 21.39
N SER A 1060 -28.94 -45.45 21.11
CA SER A 1060 -28.48 -46.82 20.92
C SER A 1060 -29.39 -47.59 19.96
N VAL A 1061 -28.89 -48.71 19.42
CA VAL A 1061 -29.65 -49.61 18.56
C VAL A 1061 -29.32 -51.07 18.86
N ASP A 1062 -30.33 -51.93 18.82
CA ASP A 1062 -30.15 -53.37 18.90
C ASP A 1062 -30.00 -53.94 17.50
N TYR A 1063 -29.16 -54.97 17.34
CA TYR A 1063 -28.97 -55.61 16.04
C TYR A 1063 -28.85 -57.13 16.14
N SER A 1064 -29.27 -57.81 15.07
CA SER A 1064 -28.96 -59.23 14.86
C SER A 1064 -28.63 -59.50 13.40
N ILE A 1065 -27.53 -60.21 13.15
CA ILE A 1065 -27.15 -60.69 11.82
C ILE A 1065 -27.54 -62.16 11.72
N ILE A 1066 -28.34 -62.48 10.71
CA ILE A 1066 -28.99 -63.78 10.53
C ILE A 1066 -28.52 -64.36 9.19
N SER A 1067 -28.05 -65.61 9.19
CA SER A 1067 -27.71 -66.30 7.94
C SER A 1067 -28.96 -66.74 7.18
N MET A 1068 -28.82 -67.07 5.90
CA MET A 1068 -29.96 -67.45 5.04
C MET A 1068 -30.71 -68.72 5.49
N ASP A 1069 -30.11 -69.55 6.34
CA ASP A 1069 -30.75 -70.69 7.01
C ASP A 1069 -31.61 -70.30 8.23
N GLY A 1070 -31.72 -68.99 8.53
CA GLY A 1070 -32.51 -68.43 9.62
C GLY A 1070 -31.83 -68.45 10.99
N GLN A 1071 -30.57 -68.90 11.09
CA GLN A 1071 -29.82 -68.91 12.34
C GLN A 1071 -29.21 -67.52 12.62
N SER A 1072 -29.40 -66.99 13.83
CA SER A 1072 -28.71 -65.77 14.24
C SER A 1072 -27.24 -66.07 14.49
N ARG A 1073 -26.36 -65.33 13.81
CA ARG A 1073 -24.90 -65.50 13.84
C ARG A 1073 -24.20 -64.48 14.70
N LEU A 1074 -24.76 -63.28 14.81
CA LEU A 1074 -24.24 -62.21 15.67
C LEU A 1074 -25.42 -61.40 16.21
N VAL A 1075 -25.37 -61.03 17.49
CA VAL A 1075 -26.40 -60.20 18.13
C VAL A 1075 -25.69 -59.21 19.05
N GLY A 1076 -26.12 -57.96 19.02
CA GLY A 1076 -25.71 -56.94 19.99
C GLY A 1076 -26.93 -56.17 20.50
N GLN A 1077 -26.86 -55.76 21.76
CA GLN A 1077 -27.88 -54.92 22.40
C GLN A 1077 -27.25 -53.61 22.85
N ASN A 1078 -28.02 -52.53 22.75
CA ASN A 1078 -27.62 -51.17 23.09
C ASN A 1078 -26.28 -50.75 22.45
N LEU A 1079 -26.11 -50.98 21.15
CA LEU A 1079 -24.96 -50.44 20.43
C LEU A 1079 -25.07 -48.91 20.41
N GLU A 1080 -24.19 -48.23 21.14
CA GLU A 1080 -24.20 -46.77 21.23
C GLU A 1080 -23.89 -46.12 19.88
N LEU A 1081 -24.64 -45.07 19.57
CA LEU A 1081 -24.47 -44.25 18.37
C LEU A 1081 -23.67 -43.00 18.76
N ASP A 1082 -22.78 -42.57 17.88
CA ASP A 1082 -22.07 -41.30 18.05
C ASP A 1082 -22.98 -40.08 17.78
N ASN A 1083 -22.41 -38.88 17.91
CA ASN A 1083 -23.14 -37.62 17.70
C ASN A 1083 -23.69 -37.47 16.27
N GLU A 1084 -23.21 -38.26 15.30
CA GLU A 1084 -23.69 -38.31 13.92
C GLU A 1084 -24.66 -39.48 13.66
N GLN A 1085 -25.14 -40.14 14.72
CA GLN A 1085 -26.02 -41.30 14.68
C GLN A 1085 -25.39 -42.53 14.01
N LYS A 1086 -24.07 -42.68 14.08
CA LYS A 1086 -23.33 -43.80 13.49
C LYS A 1086 -22.86 -44.80 14.55
N ALA A 1087 -22.82 -46.07 14.17
CA ALA A 1087 -22.15 -47.12 14.92
C ALA A 1087 -21.52 -48.15 13.98
N SER A 1088 -20.53 -48.89 14.47
CA SER A 1088 -19.86 -49.94 13.70
C SER A 1088 -20.02 -51.31 14.37
N ILE A 1089 -20.34 -52.32 13.57
CA ILE A 1089 -20.48 -53.72 13.97
C ILE A 1089 -19.29 -54.49 13.42
N ASP A 1090 -18.53 -55.14 14.30
CA ASP A 1090 -17.49 -56.08 13.91
C ASP A 1090 -18.14 -57.41 13.46
N VAL A 1091 -17.93 -57.74 12.19
CA VAL A 1091 -18.42 -58.95 11.52
C VAL A 1091 -17.27 -59.84 11.04
N SER A 1092 -16.03 -59.57 11.46
CA SER A 1092 -14.84 -60.32 11.06
C SER A 1092 -14.96 -61.83 11.31
N THR A 1093 -15.70 -62.22 12.35
CA THR A 1093 -15.93 -63.64 12.72
C THR A 1093 -16.97 -64.35 11.83
N LEU A 1094 -17.69 -63.63 10.97
CA LEU A 1094 -18.65 -64.23 10.04
C LEU A 1094 -17.91 -64.78 8.80
N PRO A 1095 -18.30 -65.96 8.27
CA PRO A 1095 -17.75 -66.45 7.00
C PRO A 1095 -18.24 -65.59 5.83
N SER A 1096 -17.52 -65.60 4.70
CA SER A 1096 -18.03 -65.05 3.44
C SER A 1096 -19.42 -65.59 3.10
N GLY A 1097 -20.36 -64.70 2.76
CA GLY A 1097 -21.74 -65.08 2.46
C GLY A 1097 -22.74 -63.93 2.56
N LEU A 1098 -23.98 -64.22 2.17
CA LEU A 1098 -25.11 -63.29 2.31
C LEU A 1098 -25.81 -63.49 3.66
N PHE A 1099 -26.06 -62.38 4.34
CA PHE A 1099 -26.74 -62.32 5.64
C PHE A 1099 -27.86 -61.27 5.61
N VAL A 1100 -28.75 -61.37 6.58
CA VAL A 1100 -29.77 -60.35 6.87
C VAL A 1100 -29.40 -59.67 8.19
N LEU A 1101 -29.10 -58.38 8.14
CA LEU A 1101 -28.98 -57.51 9.31
C LEU A 1101 -30.36 -57.02 9.70
N LYS A 1102 -30.81 -57.33 10.91
CA LYS A 1102 -32.01 -56.79 11.52
C LYS A 1102 -31.61 -55.73 12.54
N LEU A 1103 -32.11 -54.51 12.40
CA LEU A 1103 -31.93 -53.40 13.35
C LEU A 1103 -33.24 -53.15 14.10
N ILE A 1104 -33.13 -52.87 15.40
CA ILE A 1104 -34.27 -52.62 16.29
C ILE A 1104 -33.97 -51.39 17.13
N ASN A 1105 -34.84 -50.38 17.08
CA ASN A 1105 -34.79 -49.19 17.92
C ASN A 1105 -36.20 -48.95 18.49
N GLY A 1106 -36.38 -49.21 19.79
CA GLY A 1106 -37.71 -49.22 20.43
C GLY A 1106 -38.63 -50.30 19.86
N GLU A 1107 -39.83 -49.89 19.41
CA GLU A 1107 -40.80 -50.78 18.77
C GLU A 1107 -40.53 -50.97 17.25
N THR A 1108 -39.62 -50.17 16.67
CA THR A 1108 -39.34 -50.19 15.24
C THR A 1108 -38.29 -51.23 14.89
N THR A 1109 -38.59 -52.07 13.89
CA THR A 1109 -37.70 -53.11 13.39
C THR A 1109 -37.55 -53.01 11.87
N ARG A 1110 -36.31 -53.00 11.36
CA ARG A 1110 -36.01 -53.04 9.92
C ARG A 1110 -34.95 -54.08 9.59
N VAL A 1111 -34.95 -54.57 8.35
CA VAL A 1111 -34.03 -55.60 7.87
C VAL A 1111 -33.31 -55.16 6.61
N TYR A 1112 -32.02 -55.45 6.53
CA TYR A 1112 -31.12 -55.12 5.43
C TYR A 1112 -30.40 -56.38 4.97
N LYS A 1113 -30.22 -56.56 3.66
CA LYS A 1113 -29.37 -57.62 3.13
C LYS A 1113 -27.92 -57.13 3.11
N VAL A 1114 -27.01 -57.88 3.72
CA VAL A 1114 -25.58 -57.55 3.75
C VAL A 1114 -24.76 -58.73 3.29
N MET A 1115 -23.77 -58.48 2.44
CA MET A 1115 -22.88 -59.51 1.89
C MET A 1115 -21.49 -59.31 2.48
N LYS A 1116 -20.92 -60.33 3.11
CA LYS A 1116 -19.50 -60.34 3.49
C LYS A 1116 -18.70 -61.09 2.44
N LEU A 1117 -17.63 -60.48 1.96
CA LEU A 1117 -16.65 -61.07 1.06
C LEU A 1117 -15.29 -60.96 1.76
N ASP A 1118 -14.57 -62.06 1.90
CA ASP A 1118 -13.20 -62.05 2.43
C ASP A 1118 -12.20 -61.46 1.42
#